data_AF-A0A9D7QTB5-F1
#
_entry.id   AF-A0A9D7QTB5-F1
#
_cell.length_a   1.000
_cell.length_b   1.000
_cell.length_c   1.000
_cell.angle_alpha   90.00
_cell.angle_beta   90.00
_cell.angle_gamma   90.00
#
_symmetry.space_group_name_H-M   'P 1'
#
loop_
_entity.id
_entity.type
_entity.pdbx_description
1 polymer ?
#
loop_
_entity_poly.entity_id
_entity_poly.type
_entity_poly.pdbx_seq_one_letter_code
_entity_poly.pdbx_strand_id
1 'polypeptide(L)'
;MNNVTDATIGPGSSINLWNYFTGVKMGINAINSDLEVQLSEFDNLVDYSVSPSHKGIGIKAQNNTTTPRSIDVDSRFRNLHRGIQTTGNFDVDVHDNNSNRYFRDIDDIGIFINGMNYPRDISIVGINNFQNCNIGILLRGNNWNSVNVSDNTFENTNFVETSTGAFHNTAITVQKWSSSPASAGVVEIFNNTINDFRSGIHAINIKNVRIGGYDGSGNERPNIITYQLSNSALSEAHHGIWVQNCNEADILANDIINDEPTPETNLRGIVVENSDNANIGCNVIDNVGRAMQFEGFCLGNPGTQLLNNNMTDFEVGIQMEAAQLSDQGTVGVPWDNQWINDVNNSATHNKVDGQPLNPGSLITWYFQGTDGDDADIFVPSPRGTGLINPEDGQPDGTIQCANSNRIGNFDRDLAFGPIVGDSATFDDYEVELKYAFKNYLYELLKANDSLLSLGLSTDSSFQRFYSEMDTSNIGSFGAIREAIDSNMVDSAATLNELVTDVNSIEYSRKSVNSVIINKILQGLDPDAADSTLLEYIFAQHWIIAGKAVYEAAAILGKEYHSPEVSFRKSTEAAEETKKPEEIKLNIKIYPNPTSNLVTISVPDSIQYVFELRDIYNRICIQKKNNKEIDVSTLSNGIYAVRILVSNKMQYSGKLVIIK
;
A
#
# COMPACT_ATOMS: atom_id res chain seq x y z
N MET A 1 -33.00 -4.47 -36.86
CA MET A 1 -33.07 -4.94 -35.47
C MET A 1 -33.17 -3.71 -34.61
N ASN A 2 -34.24 -3.53 -33.85
CA ASN A 2 -34.36 -2.38 -32.96
C ASN A 2 -33.34 -2.56 -31.84
N ASN A 3 -32.46 -1.57 -31.64
CA ASN A 3 -31.57 -1.56 -30.49
C ASN A 3 -32.43 -1.36 -29.25
N VAL A 4 -32.41 -2.32 -28.32
CA VAL A 4 -33.06 -2.18 -27.02
C VAL A 4 -32.24 -1.16 -26.23
N THR A 5 -32.82 0.00 -25.94
CA THR A 5 -32.13 1.07 -25.19
C THR A 5 -32.36 0.96 -23.69
N ASP A 6 -33.42 0.25 -23.29
CA ASP A 6 -33.89 0.11 -21.91
C ASP A 6 -34.59 -1.25 -21.77
N ALA A 7 -34.34 -1.94 -20.65
CA ALA A 7 -34.95 -3.22 -20.31
C ALA A 7 -35.20 -3.32 -18.80
N THR A 8 -36.45 -3.55 -18.41
CA THR A 8 -36.83 -3.93 -17.05
C THR A 8 -37.16 -5.42 -17.00
N ILE A 9 -36.52 -6.15 -16.09
CA ILE A 9 -36.78 -7.57 -15.79
C ILE A 9 -37.24 -7.65 -14.34
N GLY A 10 -38.53 -7.89 -14.15
CA GLY A 10 -39.15 -7.96 -12.83
C GLY A 10 -40.67 -8.12 -12.99
N PRO A 11 -41.41 -8.42 -11.92
CA PRO A 11 -42.84 -8.55 -12.03
C PRO A 11 -43.46 -7.18 -12.33
N GLY A 12 -44.03 -7.04 -13.53
CA GLY A 12 -44.92 -5.93 -13.82
C GLY A 12 -46.08 -5.93 -12.82
N SER A 13 -46.13 -4.92 -11.95
CA SER A 13 -47.20 -4.58 -11.00
C SER A 13 -47.83 -5.71 -10.15
N SER A 14 -47.25 -6.90 -10.11
CA SER A 14 -47.79 -8.06 -9.39
C SER A 14 -46.85 -8.54 -8.29
N ILE A 15 -47.42 -8.74 -7.10
CA ILE A 15 -46.73 -9.10 -5.87
C ILE A 15 -46.11 -10.51 -5.94
N ASN A 16 -44.81 -10.59 -5.62
CA ASN A 16 -44.05 -11.78 -5.20
C ASN A 16 -43.74 -12.90 -6.22
N LEU A 17 -43.76 -12.64 -7.53
CA LEU A 17 -43.25 -13.63 -8.50
C LEU A 17 -41.76 -13.38 -8.81
N TRP A 18 -40.94 -14.39 -8.53
CA TRP A 18 -39.51 -14.38 -8.86
C TRP A 18 -39.27 -14.88 -10.29
N ASN A 19 -38.36 -14.23 -11.02
CA ASN A 19 -37.79 -14.78 -12.25
C ASN A 19 -36.64 -15.74 -11.90
N TYR A 20 -36.54 -16.89 -12.56
CA TYR A 20 -35.49 -17.88 -12.28
C TYR A 20 -34.62 -18.12 -13.52
N PHE A 21 -33.31 -17.94 -13.35
CA PHE A 21 -32.28 -18.22 -14.35
C PHE A 21 -31.41 -19.39 -13.86
N THR A 22 -31.48 -20.54 -14.54
CA THR A 22 -30.74 -21.74 -14.14
C THR A 22 -30.16 -22.49 -15.34
N GLY A 23 -29.00 -23.14 -15.16
CA GLY A 23 -28.41 -24.03 -16.17
C GLY A 23 -27.92 -23.38 -17.46
N VAL A 24 -27.83 -22.04 -17.49
CA VAL A 24 -27.32 -21.27 -18.63
C VAL A 24 -25.93 -20.71 -18.34
N LYS A 25 -25.16 -20.37 -19.38
CA LYS A 25 -23.84 -19.74 -19.24
C LYS A 25 -23.92 -18.33 -18.64
N MET A 26 -24.91 -17.56 -19.08
CA MET A 26 -25.15 -16.18 -18.64
C MET A 26 -26.64 -15.98 -18.42
N GLY A 27 -27.02 -15.35 -17.30
CA GLY A 27 -28.42 -15.02 -17.01
C GLY A 27 -28.92 -13.88 -17.89
N ILE A 28 -28.34 -12.69 -17.72
CA ILE A 28 -28.63 -11.49 -18.53
C ILE A 28 -27.33 -10.99 -19.18
N ASN A 29 -27.41 -10.64 -20.47
CA ASN A 29 -26.33 -9.98 -21.19
C ASN A 29 -26.87 -8.67 -21.82
N ALA A 30 -26.55 -7.52 -21.23
CA ALA A 30 -26.99 -6.21 -21.67
C ALA A 30 -25.84 -5.46 -22.38
N ILE A 31 -26.12 -4.86 -23.55
CA ILE A 31 -25.12 -4.14 -24.34
C ILE A 31 -25.68 -2.78 -24.75
N ASN A 32 -25.07 -1.70 -24.24
CA ASN A 32 -25.44 -0.31 -24.49
C ASN A 32 -26.91 0.02 -24.13
N SER A 33 -27.45 -0.65 -23.10
CA SER A 33 -28.84 -0.52 -22.64
C SER A 33 -28.89 -0.16 -21.17
N ASP A 34 -29.89 0.62 -20.79
CA ASP A 34 -30.31 0.75 -19.39
C ASP A 34 -30.93 -0.59 -18.95
N LEU A 35 -30.69 -0.99 -17.70
CA LEU A 35 -31.11 -2.28 -17.17
C LEU A 35 -31.61 -2.16 -15.74
N GLU A 36 -32.86 -2.56 -15.50
CA GLU A 36 -33.46 -2.69 -14.17
C GLU A 36 -33.79 -4.17 -13.95
N VAL A 37 -33.26 -4.79 -12.90
CA VAL A 37 -33.50 -6.21 -12.58
C VAL A 37 -34.01 -6.34 -11.15
N GLN A 38 -35.27 -6.70 -11.01
CA GLN A 38 -35.94 -6.87 -9.72
C GLN A 38 -36.45 -8.30 -9.57
N LEU A 39 -36.43 -8.79 -8.32
CA LEU A 39 -37.03 -10.06 -7.91
C LEU A 39 -36.61 -11.21 -8.84
N SER A 40 -35.33 -11.32 -9.15
CA SER A 40 -34.77 -12.39 -9.99
C SER A 40 -33.77 -13.24 -9.20
N GLU A 41 -33.73 -14.54 -9.50
CA GLU A 41 -32.80 -15.51 -8.90
C GLU A 41 -31.95 -16.13 -10.00
N PHE A 42 -30.63 -15.95 -9.87
CA PHE A 42 -29.61 -16.54 -10.72
C PHE A 42 -28.94 -17.67 -9.96
N ASP A 43 -29.16 -18.91 -10.38
CA ASP A 43 -28.73 -20.08 -9.63
C ASP A 43 -28.15 -21.17 -10.53
N ASN A 44 -27.01 -21.75 -10.11
CA ASN A 44 -26.37 -22.88 -10.80
C ASN A 44 -26.15 -22.60 -12.31
N LEU A 45 -25.65 -21.42 -12.64
CA LEU A 45 -25.25 -21.10 -14.01
C LEU A 45 -23.96 -21.83 -14.36
N VAL A 46 -23.82 -22.31 -15.60
CA VAL A 46 -22.69 -23.15 -16.03
C VAL A 46 -22.23 -22.79 -17.43
N ASP A 47 -20.93 -22.55 -17.59
CA ASP A 47 -20.26 -22.42 -18.87
C ASP A 47 -19.74 -23.78 -19.36
N TYR A 48 -20.53 -24.43 -20.21
CA TYR A 48 -20.16 -25.69 -20.88
C TYR A 48 -19.20 -25.52 -22.06
N SER A 49 -18.77 -24.28 -22.39
CA SER A 49 -17.86 -24.03 -23.51
C SER A 49 -16.38 -24.24 -23.17
N VAL A 50 -16.06 -24.47 -21.91
CA VAL A 50 -14.71 -24.76 -21.40
C VAL A 50 -14.65 -26.17 -20.78
N SER A 51 -13.46 -26.77 -20.73
CA SER A 51 -13.24 -28.11 -20.15
C SER A 51 -12.12 -28.06 -19.11
N PRO A 52 -12.39 -28.35 -17.82
CA PRO A 52 -13.71 -28.67 -17.27
C PRO A 52 -14.69 -27.48 -17.34
N SER A 53 -16.00 -27.75 -17.28
CA SER A 53 -17.02 -26.69 -17.25
C SER A 53 -16.87 -25.84 -15.99
N HIS A 54 -17.02 -24.52 -16.12
CA HIS A 54 -16.95 -23.58 -15.02
C HIS A 54 -18.33 -23.01 -14.68
N LYS A 55 -18.49 -22.38 -13.51
CA LYS A 55 -19.74 -21.68 -13.19
C LYS A 55 -19.94 -20.48 -14.13
N GLY A 56 -21.20 -20.06 -14.30
CA GLY A 56 -21.61 -18.99 -15.21
C GLY A 56 -21.66 -17.60 -14.55
N ILE A 57 -22.17 -16.60 -15.29
CA ILE A 57 -22.30 -15.21 -14.82
C ILE A 57 -23.78 -14.84 -14.70
N GLY A 58 -24.19 -14.24 -13.58
CA GLY A 58 -25.56 -13.77 -13.38
C GLY A 58 -25.95 -12.67 -14.37
N ILE A 59 -25.37 -11.48 -14.19
CA ILE A 59 -25.57 -10.32 -15.05
C ILE A 59 -24.24 -9.90 -15.65
N LYS A 60 -24.19 -9.77 -16.98
CA LYS A 60 -23.10 -9.13 -17.70
C LYS A 60 -23.64 -7.91 -18.44
N ALA A 61 -23.09 -6.73 -18.16
CA ALA A 61 -23.47 -5.49 -18.82
C ALA A 61 -22.25 -4.79 -19.41
N GLN A 62 -22.37 -4.32 -20.64
CA GLN A 62 -21.30 -3.61 -21.35
C GLN A 62 -21.84 -2.34 -22.01
N ASN A 63 -21.20 -1.19 -21.78
CA ASN A 63 -21.53 0.05 -22.47
C ASN A 63 -20.27 0.69 -23.07
N ASN A 64 -20.16 0.59 -24.39
CA ASN A 64 -19.04 1.13 -25.16
C ASN A 64 -19.36 2.53 -25.75
N THR A 65 -20.51 3.11 -25.39
CA THR A 65 -20.90 4.45 -25.86
C THR A 65 -20.48 5.51 -24.87
N THR A 66 -20.31 6.75 -25.32
CA THR A 66 -19.99 7.90 -24.48
C THR A 66 -21.16 8.33 -23.57
N THR A 67 -22.37 7.87 -23.86
CA THR A 67 -23.55 8.17 -23.06
C THR A 67 -23.63 7.21 -21.86
N PRO A 68 -23.67 7.72 -20.61
CA PRO A 68 -23.92 6.89 -19.44
C PRO A 68 -25.23 6.12 -19.55
N ARG A 69 -25.26 4.95 -18.93
CA ARG A 69 -26.42 4.05 -18.80
C ARG A 69 -26.64 3.71 -17.34
N SER A 70 -27.82 3.25 -16.98
CA SER A 70 -28.12 2.80 -15.62
C SER A 70 -28.17 1.29 -15.52
N ILE A 71 -27.66 0.74 -14.41
CA ILE A 71 -27.92 -0.61 -13.94
C ILE A 71 -28.46 -0.52 -12.53
N ASP A 72 -29.71 -0.94 -12.35
CA ASP A 72 -30.39 -1.05 -11.06
C ASP A 72 -30.68 -2.55 -10.81
N VAL A 73 -30.15 -3.09 -9.70
CA VAL A 73 -30.26 -4.52 -9.38
C VAL A 73 -30.74 -4.78 -7.95
N ASP A 74 -31.82 -5.56 -7.91
CA ASP A 74 -32.54 -6.08 -6.76
C ASP A 74 -32.77 -7.59 -6.99
N SER A 75 -31.79 -8.43 -6.69
CA SER A 75 -31.83 -9.86 -7.06
C SER A 75 -30.96 -10.76 -6.20
N ARG A 76 -31.10 -12.09 -6.38
CA ARG A 76 -30.32 -13.14 -5.70
C ARG A 76 -29.36 -13.83 -6.66
N PHE A 77 -28.16 -14.11 -6.17
CA PHE A 77 -27.09 -14.76 -6.93
C PHE A 77 -26.53 -15.94 -6.12
N ARG A 78 -26.61 -17.16 -6.68
CA ARG A 78 -26.15 -18.37 -6.01
C ARG A 78 -25.37 -19.31 -6.92
N ASN A 79 -24.27 -19.85 -6.40
CA ASN A 79 -23.45 -20.84 -7.08
C ASN A 79 -23.07 -20.42 -8.50
N LEU A 80 -22.44 -19.24 -8.60
CA LEU A 80 -22.02 -18.63 -9.85
C LEU A 80 -20.50 -18.42 -9.86
N HIS A 81 -19.96 -18.17 -11.04
CA HIS A 81 -18.59 -17.67 -11.16
C HIS A 81 -18.55 -16.20 -10.75
N ARG A 82 -19.46 -15.41 -11.34
CA ARG A 82 -19.68 -14.01 -10.97
C ARG A 82 -21.15 -13.69 -10.82
N GLY A 83 -21.48 -12.82 -9.86
CA GLY A 83 -22.83 -12.30 -9.69
C GLY A 83 -23.15 -11.26 -10.76
N ILE A 84 -22.57 -10.07 -10.61
CA ILE A 84 -22.74 -8.93 -11.51
C ILE A 84 -21.38 -8.55 -12.09
N GLN A 85 -21.32 -8.37 -13.40
CA GLN A 85 -20.16 -7.82 -14.10
C GLN A 85 -20.58 -6.65 -14.99
N THR A 86 -20.05 -5.47 -14.74
CA THR A 86 -20.25 -4.28 -15.58
C THR A 86 -18.93 -3.86 -16.23
N THR A 87 -19.01 -3.36 -17.47
CA THR A 87 -17.85 -2.83 -18.20
C THR A 87 -18.24 -1.61 -19.02
N GLY A 88 -17.48 -0.52 -18.88
CA GLY A 88 -17.77 0.72 -19.61
C GLY A 88 -18.85 1.56 -18.93
N ASN A 89 -19.58 2.40 -19.66
CA ASN A 89 -20.29 3.59 -19.16
C ASN A 89 -21.63 3.39 -18.38
N PHE A 90 -21.63 2.82 -17.17
CA PHE A 90 -22.79 2.66 -16.27
C PHE A 90 -22.73 3.40 -14.92
N ASP A 91 -23.80 4.10 -14.55
CA ASP A 91 -24.20 4.30 -13.15
C ASP A 91 -24.76 2.97 -12.62
N VAL A 92 -24.37 2.57 -11.41
CA VAL A 92 -24.70 1.25 -10.87
C VAL A 92 -25.30 1.40 -9.48
N ASP A 93 -26.52 0.90 -9.31
CA ASP A 93 -27.19 0.78 -8.03
C ASP A 93 -27.52 -0.69 -7.76
N VAL A 94 -26.98 -1.24 -6.68
CA VAL A 94 -27.27 -2.58 -6.20
C VAL A 94 -27.71 -2.46 -4.75
N HIS A 95 -28.97 -2.73 -4.47
CA HIS A 95 -29.55 -2.46 -3.15
C HIS A 95 -30.36 -3.64 -2.60
N ASP A 96 -30.77 -3.62 -1.32
CA ASP A 96 -31.78 -4.53 -0.76
C ASP A 96 -33.02 -3.87 -0.08
N ASN A 97 -34.10 -3.68 -0.83
CA ASN A 97 -35.40 -3.21 -0.33
C ASN A 97 -36.27 -4.29 0.35
N ASN A 98 -35.95 -5.58 0.23
CA ASN A 98 -36.84 -6.70 0.64
C ASN A 98 -36.20 -7.66 1.65
N SER A 99 -35.02 -7.36 2.19
CA SER A 99 -34.26 -8.16 3.17
C SER A 99 -34.13 -9.64 2.79
N ASN A 100 -33.90 -9.90 1.51
CA ASN A 100 -33.93 -11.23 0.93
C ASN A 100 -32.85 -11.46 -0.12
N ARG A 101 -31.96 -10.50 -0.37
CA ARG A 101 -30.93 -10.53 -1.41
C ARG A 101 -29.61 -10.99 -0.83
N TYR A 102 -28.87 -11.71 -1.65
CA TYR A 102 -27.58 -12.27 -1.28
C TYR A 102 -26.77 -12.63 -2.53
N PHE A 103 -25.46 -12.66 -2.33
CA PHE A 103 -24.48 -13.30 -3.19
C PHE A 103 -23.93 -14.47 -2.41
N ARG A 104 -24.14 -15.69 -2.91
CA ARG A 104 -23.78 -16.91 -2.16
C ARG A 104 -23.03 -17.91 -3.03
N ASP A 105 -21.97 -18.47 -2.48
CA ASP A 105 -21.16 -19.51 -3.11
C ASP A 105 -20.61 -19.03 -4.49
N ILE A 106 -20.09 -17.80 -4.51
CA ILE A 106 -19.51 -17.15 -5.70
C ILE A 106 -18.01 -17.46 -5.76
N ASP A 107 -17.57 -18.20 -6.77
CA ASP A 107 -16.18 -18.69 -6.80
C ASP A 107 -15.14 -17.65 -7.24
N ASP A 108 -15.54 -16.54 -7.88
CA ASP A 108 -14.66 -15.43 -8.27
C ASP A 108 -15.08 -14.11 -7.63
N ILE A 109 -16.06 -13.38 -8.21
CA ILE A 109 -16.44 -12.03 -7.74
C ILE A 109 -17.96 -11.88 -7.64
N GLY A 110 -18.46 -11.46 -6.48
CA GLY A 110 -19.87 -11.10 -6.28
C GLY A 110 -20.30 -9.96 -7.20
N ILE A 111 -19.72 -8.78 -7.01
CA ILE A 111 -19.96 -7.60 -7.85
C ILE A 111 -18.64 -7.09 -8.41
N PHE A 112 -18.51 -7.10 -9.74
CA PHE A 112 -17.37 -6.57 -10.47
C PHE A 112 -17.79 -5.39 -11.35
N ILE A 113 -17.26 -4.20 -11.05
CA ILE A 113 -17.45 -2.99 -11.84
C ILE A 113 -16.11 -2.60 -12.46
N ASN A 114 -16.03 -2.52 -13.78
CA ASN A 114 -14.79 -2.23 -14.51
C ASN A 114 -14.95 -1.17 -15.61
N GLY A 115 -13.86 -0.49 -15.96
CA GLY A 115 -13.77 0.42 -17.10
C GLY A 115 -13.74 1.89 -16.67
N MET A 116 -14.09 2.80 -17.58
CA MET A 116 -14.82 4.08 -17.31
C MET A 116 -14.03 5.39 -17.58
N ASN A 117 -14.44 6.13 -18.63
CA ASN A 117 -13.92 7.46 -19.01
C ASN A 117 -14.82 8.62 -18.53
N TYR A 118 -15.88 8.35 -17.76
CA TYR A 118 -16.94 9.31 -17.43
C TYR A 118 -17.30 9.28 -15.93
N PRO A 119 -17.54 10.44 -15.28
CA PRO A 119 -18.01 10.55 -13.89
C PRO A 119 -19.32 9.84 -13.64
N ARG A 120 -19.42 9.11 -12.52
CA ARG A 120 -20.53 8.19 -12.21
C ARG A 120 -20.81 7.95 -10.75
N ASP A 121 -22.03 7.52 -10.50
CA ASP A 121 -22.49 7.10 -9.18
C ASP A 121 -22.55 5.58 -9.08
N ILE A 122 -21.88 5.04 -8.06
CA ILE A 122 -21.92 3.63 -7.69
C ILE A 122 -22.50 3.54 -6.29
N SER A 123 -23.58 2.80 -6.13
CA SER A 123 -24.27 2.54 -4.88
C SER A 123 -24.39 1.02 -4.69
N ILE A 124 -23.81 0.50 -3.62
CA ILE A 124 -23.92 -0.91 -3.23
C ILE A 124 -24.31 -0.96 -1.75
N VAL A 125 -25.61 -1.04 -1.48
CA VAL A 125 -26.17 -0.73 -0.16
C VAL A 125 -27.12 -1.80 0.36
N GLY A 126 -26.96 -2.19 1.62
CA GLY A 126 -27.95 -2.99 2.34
C GLY A 126 -27.97 -4.48 1.97
N ILE A 127 -26.96 -5.01 1.29
CA ILE A 127 -26.95 -6.41 0.86
C ILE A 127 -26.77 -7.32 2.07
N ASN A 128 -27.78 -8.13 2.39
CA ASN A 128 -27.78 -8.89 3.65
C ASN A 128 -26.68 -9.94 3.76
N ASN A 129 -26.14 -10.45 2.65
CA ASN A 129 -25.09 -11.46 2.73
C ASN A 129 -24.30 -11.64 1.43
N PHE A 130 -23.00 -11.38 1.49
CA PHE A 130 -21.98 -11.96 0.62
C PHE A 130 -21.40 -13.19 1.33
N GLN A 131 -21.95 -14.37 1.05
CA GLN A 131 -21.59 -15.61 1.73
C GLN A 131 -20.68 -16.49 0.86
N ASN A 132 -19.58 -16.98 1.41
CA ASN A 132 -18.66 -17.88 0.69
C ASN A 132 -18.25 -17.32 -0.68
N CYS A 133 -17.83 -16.06 -0.69
CA CYS A 133 -17.41 -15.36 -1.90
C CYS A 133 -15.88 -15.23 -1.89
N ASN A 134 -15.20 -15.55 -3.00
CA ASN A 134 -13.77 -15.26 -3.08
C ASN A 134 -13.51 -13.75 -3.01
N ILE A 135 -14.21 -12.96 -3.82
CA ILE A 135 -14.25 -11.51 -3.70
C ILE A 135 -15.70 -11.05 -3.58
N GLY A 136 -16.01 -10.24 -2.57
CA GLY A 136 -17.35 -9.65 -2.42
C GLY A 136 -17.61 -8.59 -3.49
N ILE A 137 -16.87 -7.48 -3.39
CA ILE A 137 -16.99 -6.31 -4.28
C ILE A 137 -15.60 -5.93 -4.82
N LEU A 138 -15.47 -5.88 -6.15
CA LEU A 138 -14.31 -5.34 -6.85
C LEU A 138 -14.73 -4.17 -7.74
N LEU A 139 -14.26 -2.98 -7.38
CA LEU A 139 -14.42 -1.77 -8.18
C LEU A 139 -13.08 -1.41 -8.83
N ARG A 140 -13.05 -1.36 -10.15
CA ARG A 140 -11.90 -0.92 -10.95
C ARG A 140 -12.31 0.14 -11.94
N GLY A 141 -11.53 1.20 -12.04
CA GLY A 141 -11.76 2.18 -13.08
C GLY A 141 -11.10 3.50 -12.82
N ASN A 142 -11.58 4.51 -13.53
CA ASN A 142 -11.25 5.90 -13.27
C ASN A 142 -12.53 6.74 -13.28
N ASN A 143 -12.44 7.97 -12.77
CA ASN A 143 -13.52 8.98 -12.83
C ASN A 143 -14.86 8.52 -12.19
N TRP A 144 -14.88 8.42 -10.85
CA TRP A 144 -16.13 8.31 -10.08
C TRP A 144 -16.61 9.68 -9.62
N ASN A 145 -17.92 9.91 -9.65
CA ASN A 145 -18.61 11.06 -9.04
C ASN A 145 -19.00 10.75 -7.59
N SER A 146 -19.44 9.53 -7.32
CA SER A 146 -19.58 9.00 -5.96
C SER A 146 -19.48 7.47 -5.96
N VAL A 147 -18.94 6.92 -4.88
CA VAL A 147 -18.99 5.48 -4.58
C VAL A 147 -19.45 5.34 -3.14
N ASN A 148 -20.56 4.62 -2.93
CA ASN A 148 -21.08 4.29 -1.62
C ASN A 148 -21.20 2.78 -1.48
N VAL A 149 -20.44 2.19 -0.56
CA VAL A 149 -20.52 0.77 -0.19
C VAL A 149 -20.88 0.67 1.29
N SER A 150 -22.13 0.34 1.60
CA SER A 150 -22.59 0.40 2.98
C SER A 150 -23.71 -0.53 3.36
N ASP A 151 -23.85 -0.75 4.67
CA ASP A 151 -24.91 -1.59 5.25
C ASP A 151 -24.88 -3.03 4.69
N ASN A 152 -23.72 -3.51 4.24
CA ASN A 152 -23.57 -4.86 3.69
C ASN A 152 -22.98 -5.82 4.74
N THR A 153 -23.35 -7.09 4.65
CA THR A 153 -22.75 -8.15 5.46
C THR A 153 -21.97 -9.13 4.57
N PHE A 154 -20.75 -9.47 4.97
CA PHE A 154 -19.86 -10.41 4.29
C PHE A 154 -19.50 -11.53 5.28
N GLU A 155 -19.70 -12.78 4.86
CA GLU A 155 -19.61 -13.96 5.74
C GLU A 155 -18.83 -15.10 5.07
N ASN A 156 -17.58 -15.28 5.47
CA ASN A 156 -16.67 -16.27 4.92
C ASN A 156 -16.15 -17.31 5.94
N THR A 157 -16.74 -17.45 7.14
CA THR A 157 -16.28 -18.43 8.14
C THR A 157 -16.23 -19.88 7.61
N ASN A 158 -17.09 -20.22 6.65
CA ASN A 158 -17.14 -21.56 6.04
C ASN A 158 -16.59 -21.59 4.60
N PHE A 159 -15.95 -20.52 4.15
CA PHE A 159 -15.41 -20.44 2.80
C PHE A 159 -14.18 -21.36 2.69
N VAL A 160 -14.23 -22.26 1.71
CA VAL A 160 -13.07 -23.05 1.32
C VAL A 160 -12.54 -22.42 0.04
N GLU A 161 -11.39 -21.76 0.15
CA GLU A 161 -10.78 -21.09 -0.98
C GLU A 161 -10.48 -22.08 -2.10
N THR A 162 -11.04 -21.83 -3.28
CA THR A 162 -10.82 -22.66 -4.48
C THR A 162 -9.94 -21.99 -5.52
N SER A 163 -9.60 -20.71 -5.34
CA SER A 163 -8.94 -19.87 -6.34
C SER A 163 -7.76 -19.12 -5.75
N THR A 164 -6.56 -19.48 -6.17
CA THR A 164 -5.33 -18.77 -5.82
C THR A 164 -5.09 -17.63 -6.82
N GLY A 165 -5.47 -16.41 -6.47
CA GLY A 165 -5.32 -15.23 -7.32
C GLY A 165 -5.00 -13.98 -6.51
N ALA A 166 -4.68 -12.87 -7.17
CA ALA A 166 -4.57 -11.59 -6.46
C ALA A 166 -5.93 -11.21 -5.86
N PHE A 167 -5.92 -10.62 -4.67
CA PHE A 167 -7.13 -10.26 -3.92
C PHE A 167 -8.03 -11.47 -3.60
N HIS A 168 -7.50 -12.69 -3.58
CA HIS A 168 -8.27 -13.82 -3.09
C HIS A 168 -8.75 -13.55 -1.66
N ASN A 169 -9.93 -14.09 -1.34
CA ASN A 169 -10.61 -13.91 -0.06
C ASN A 169 -10.65 -12.43 0.42
N THR A 170 -11.12 -11.51 -0.43
CA THR A 170 -11.23 -10.07 -0.13
C THR A 170 -12.68 -9.59 -0.14
N ALA A 171 -13.14 -8.94 0.94
CA ALA A 171 -14.54 -8.50 1.01
C ALA A 171 -14.80 -7.32 0.07
N ILE A 172 -14.02 -6.24 0.20
CA ILE A 172 -14.17 -5.02 -0.59
C ILE A 172 -12.81 -4.57 -1.09
N THR A 173 -12.66 -4.36 -2.40
CA THR A 173 -11.49 -3.70 -2.98
C THR A 173 -11.89 -2.66 -4.01
N VAL A 174 -11.35 -1.45 -3.85
CA VAL A 174 -11.61 -0.31 -4.71
C VAL A 174 -10.29 0.19 -5.30
N GLN A 175 -10.17 0.24 -6.62
CA GLN A 175 -8.89 0.47 -7.29
C GLN A 175 -9.03 1.48 -8.42
N LYS A 176 -8.27 2.57 -8.33
CA LYS A 176 -8.11 3.52 -9.44
C LYS A 176 -6.84 3.27 -10.23
N TRP A 177 -6.93 3.40 -11.54
CA TRP A 177 -5.76 3.24 -12.43
C TRP A 177 -4.76 4.41 -12.33
N SER A 178 -5.22 5.58 -11.87
CA SER A 178 -4.40 6.78 -11.68
C SER A 178 -4.69 7.40 -10.30
N SER A 179 -3.65 7.90 -9.64
CA SER A 179 -3.70 8.42 -8.27
C SER A 179 -4.25 9.84 -8.12
N SER A 180 -4.44 10.55 -9.22
CA SER A 180 -5.62 11.41 -9.43
C SER A 180 -6.11 12.54 -8.48
N PRO A 181 -5.63 13.81 -8.41
CA PRO A 181 -6.22 14.80 -7.50
C PRO A 181 -7.42 15.61 -8.05
N ALA A 182 -7.74 15.58 -9.35
CA ALA A 182 -8.75 16.46 -9.92
C ALA A 182 -10.18 15.90 -9.80
N SER A 183 -10.95 16.43 -8.84
CA SER A 183 -12.41 16.19 -8.67
C SER A 183 -12.84 14.73 -8.52
N ALA A 184 -12.07 13.93 -7.77
CA ALA A 184 -12.49 12.57 -7.44
C ALA A 184 -13.76 12.64 -6.59
N GLY A 185 -14.83 12.06 -7.10
CA GLY A 185 -16.01 11.71 -6.32
C GLY A 185 -15.64 11.02 -5.01
N VAL A 186 -16.45 11.25 -3.99
CA VAL A 186 -16.19 10.69 -2.66
C VAL A 186 -16.40 9.18 -2.73
N VAL A 187 -15.40 8.42 -2.28
CA VAL A 187 -15.51 6.97 -2.05
C VAL A 187 -15.74 6.76 -0.57
N GLU A 188 -16.90 6.25 -0.21
CA GLU A 188 -17.31 6.01 1.17
C GLU A 188 -17.65 4.53 1.38
N ILE A 189 -17.04 3.93 2.40
CA ILE A 189 -17.20 2.54 2.78
C ILE A 189 -17.50 2.52 4.27
N PHE A 190 -18.75 2.33 4.69
CA PHE A 190 -19.14 2.45 6.10
C PHE A 190 -20.26 1.47 6.48
N ASN A 191 -20.40 1.20 7.77
CA ASN A 191 -21.45 0.33 8.32
C ASN A 191 -21.53 -1.07 7.69
N ASN A 192 -20.40 -1.63 7.25
CA ASN A 192 -20.33 -3.01 6.76
C ASN A 192 -19.89 -3.96 7.89
N THR A 193 -20.40 -5.18 7.88
CA THR A 193 -19.92 -6.28 8.75
C THR A 193 -19.18 -7.30 7.91
N ILE A 194 -17.94 -7.62 8.24
CA ILE A 194 -17.05 -8.49 7.46
C ILE A 194 -16.48 -9.57 8.37
N ASN A 195 -16.75 -10.84 8.08
CA ASN A 195 -16.27 -11.97 8.87
C ASN A 195 -15.40 -12.91 8.03
N ASP A 196 -14.18 -13.19 8.52
CA ASP A 196 -13.26 -14.21 8.01
C ASP A 196 -12.83 -14.05 6.53
N PHE A 197 -12.74 -12.82 6.06
CA PHE A 197 -12.02 -12.49 4.82
C PHE A 197 -10.54 -12.26 5.12
N ARG A 198 -9.63 -12.74 4.26
CA ARG A 198 -8.19 -12.46 4.39
C ARG A 198 -7.92 -10.95 4.41
N SER A 199 -8.54 -10.24 3.48
CA SER A 199 -8.51 -8.78 3.42
C SER A 199 -9.93 -8.23 3.57
N GLY A 200 -10.16 -7.40 4.57
CA GLY A 200 -11.45 -6.76 4.79
C GLY A 200 -11.73 -5.69 3.73
N ILE A 201 -11.06 -4.54 3.86
CA ILE A 201 -11.25 -3.39 2.96
C ILE A 201 -9.90 -2.97 2.38
N HIS A 202 -9.79 -2.98 1.05
CA HIS A 202 -8.63 -2.49 0.33
C HIS A 202 -8.96 -1.30 -0.57
N ALA A 203 -8.11 -0.29 -0.57
CA ALA A 203 -8.20 0.88 -1.44
C ALA A 203 -6.83 1.22 -2.02
N ILE A 204 -6.76 1.47 -3.33
CA ILE A 204 -5.52 1.90 -3.99
C ILE A 204 -5.75 3.06 -4.97
N ASN A 205 -4.86 4.05 -4.90
CA ASN A 205 -4.87 5.26 -5.74
C ASN A 205 -6.15 6.12 -5.57
N ILE A 206 -6.76 6.12 -4.38
CA ILE A 206 -8.00 6.87 -4.12
C ILE A 206 -7.70 8.02 -3.17
N LYS A 207 -7.66 9.23 -3.73
CA LYS A 207 -7.64 10.44 -2.92
C LYS A 207 -8.97 10.60 -2.14
N ASN A 208 -8.90 10.94 -0.86
CA ASN A 208 -10.05 11.22 0.00
C ASN A 208 -11.04 10.05 0.11
N VAL A 209 -10.52 8.82 0.22
CA VAL A 209 -11.33 7.64 0.58
C VAL A 209 -11.75 7.73 2.05
N ARG A 210 -13.00 7.39 2.34
CA ARG A 210 -13.55 7.35 3.71
C ARG A 210 -13.94 5.93 4.07
N ILE A 211 -13.31 5.39 5.10
CA ILE A 211 -13.54 4.04 5.61
C ILE A 211 -14.00 4.16 7.06
N GLY A 212 -15.29 3.90 7.29
CA GLY A 212 -15.98 4.18 8.55
C GLY A 212 -16.31 5.67 8.69
N GLY A 213 -16.43 6.15 9.93
CA GLY A 213 -16.66 7.56 10.25
C GLY A 213 -18.00 7.83 10.92
N TYR A 214 -18.51 9.05 10.73
CA TYR A 214 -19.67 9.57 11.45
C TYR A 214 -20.76 10.05 10.48
N ASP A 215 -22.03 9.92 10.85
CA ASP A 215 -23.14 10.54 10.14
C ASP A 215 -23.21 12.06 10.41
N GLY A 216 -24.13 12.76 9.71
CA GLY A 216 -24.32 14.21 9.89
C GLY A 216 -24.85 14.63 11.28
N SER A 217 -25.23 13.66 12.13
CA SER A 217 -25.65 13.87 13.52
C SER A 217 -24.55 13.49 14.53
N GLY A 218 -23.39 13.01 14.06
CA GLY A 218 -22.28 12.57 14.90
C GLY A 218 -22.41 11.13 15.40
N ASN A 219 -23.30 10.30 14.86
CA ASN A 219 -23.34 8.87 15.19
C ASN A 219 -22.28 8.12 14.39
N GLU A 220 -21.59 7.18 15.02
CA GLU A 220 -20.61 6.30 14.37
C GLU A 220 -21.26 5.41 13.31
N ARG A 221 -20.51 5.12 12.24
CA ARG A 221 -20.88 4.23 11.13
C ARG A 221 -19.76 3.22 10.90
N PRO A 222 -19.45 2.38 11.90
CA PRO A 222 -18.25 1.55 11.88
C PRO A 222 -18.30 0.50 10.78
N ASN A 223 -17.17 0.21 10.13
CA ASN A 223 -17.01 -1.13 9.58
C ASN A 223 -16.53 -2.05 10.70
N ILE A 224 -17.19 -3.21 10.83
CA ILE A 224 -16.84 -4.24 11.81
C ILE A 224 -16.20 -5.38 11.04
N ILE A 225 -14.92 -5.64 11.32
CA ILE A 225 -14.11 -6.65 10.63
C ILE A 225 -13.65 -7.66 11.67
N THR A 226 -14.06 -8.91 11.52
CA THR A 226 -13.75 -9.98 12.49
C THR A 226 -13.01 -11.14 11.85
N TYR A 227 -12.14 -11.76 12.65
CA TYR A 227 -11.31 -12.90 12.29
C TYR A 227 -11.44 -14.00 13.34
N GLN A 228 -11.43 -15.26 12.89
CA GLN A 228 -11.35 -16.47 13.72
C GLN A 228 -10.03 -17.20 13.44
N LEU A 229 -8.91 -16.47 13.53
CA LEU A 229 -7.58 -16.96 13.20
C LEU A 229 -6.86 -17.43 14.46
N SER A 230 -7.43 -18.44 15.12
CA SER A 230 -6.89 -19.06 16.34
C SER A 230 -5.37 -19.34 16.26
N ASN A 231 -4.53 -18.47 16.85
CA ASN A 231 -3.06 -18.58 17.05
C ASN A 231 -2.26 -19.37 15.98
N SER A 232 -2.70 -19.31 14.73
CA SER A 232 -2.19 -20.14 13.64
C SER A 232 -1.18 -19.31 12.85
N ALA A 233 -0.03 -19.89 12.52
CA ALA A 233 0.93 -19.23 11.66
C ALA A 233 0.29 -18.94 10.30
N LEU A 234 0.30 -17.68 9.89
CA LEU A 234 -0.27 -17.24 8.62
C LEU A 234 0.81 -17.23 7.54
N SER A 235 0.57 -17.94 6.44
CA SER A 235 1.52 -18.05 5.33
C SER A 235 1.61 -16.79 4.48
N GLU A 236 0.65 -15.87 4.62
CA GLU A 236 0.54 -14.61 3.89
C GLU A 236 -0.07 -13.53 4.78
N ALA A 237 -0.04 -12.28 4.31
CA ALA A 237 -0.58 -11.16 5.06
C ALA A 237 -2.12 -11.10 4.97
N HIS A 238 -2.73 -10.88 6.14
CA HIS A 238 -4.14 -10.57 6.34
C HIS A 238 -4.27 -9.11 6.76
N HIS A 239 -5.28 -8.41 6.25
CA HIS A 239 -5.46 -6.98 6.48
C HIS A 239 -6.90 -6.68 6.85
N GLY A 240 -7.12 -5.98 7.97
CA GLY A 240 -8.43 -5.40 8.26
C GLY A 240 -8.75 -4.31 7.23
N ILE A 241 -7.97 -3.23 7.27
CA ILE A 241 -8.05 -2.11 6.33
C ILE A 241 -6.67 -1.87 5.72
N TRP A 242 -6.59 -1.80 4.39
CA TRP A 242 -5.34 -1.59 3.66
C TRP A 242 -5.51 -0.49 2.60
N VAL A 243 -4.77 0.61 2.76
CA VAL A 243 -4.81 1.74 1.83
C VAL A 243 -3.42 2.02 1.24
N GLN A 244 -3.37 2.16 -0.07
CA GLN A 244 -2.13 2.34 -0.82
C GLN A 244 -2.23 3.54 -1.76
N ASN A 245 -1.33 4.52 -1.59
CA ASN A 245 -1.33 5.75 -2.39
C ASN A 245 -2.70 6.47 -2.37
N CYS A 246 -3.34 6.46 -1.20
CA CYS A 246 -4.65 7.04 -0.92
C CYS A 246 -4.50 8.31 -0.08
N ASN A 247 -3.98 9.36 -0.72
CA ASN A 247 -3.79 10.65 -0.04
C ASN A 247 -5.12 11.17 0.52
N GLU A 248 -5.08 11.78 1.70
CA GLU A 248 -6.21 12.34 2.41
C GLU A 248 -7.26 11.28 2.83
N ALA A 249 -6.88 10.02 3.02
CA ALA A 249 -7.79 8.98 3.52
C ALA A 249 -8.30 9.29 4.94
N ASP A 250 -9.59 9.10 5.19
CA ASP A 250 -10.17 9.09 6.53
C ASP A 250 -10.49 7.64 6.91
N ILE A 251 -9.88 7.12 7.99
CA ILE A 251 -10.10 5.77 8.53
C ILE A 251 -10.55 5.92 9.97
N LEU A 252 -11.87 5.95 10.18
CA LEU A 252 -12.46 6.43 11.42
C LEU A 252 -13.46 5.44 12.01
N ALA A 253 -13.43 5.26 13.33
CA ALA A 253 -14.44 4.51 14.06
C ALA A 253 -14.70 3.11 13.49
N ASN A 254 -13.66 2.35 13.12
CA ASN A 254 -13.81 0.96 12.70
C ASN A 254 -13.42 0.00 13.83
N ASP A 255 -14.01 -1.19 13.83
CA ASP A 255 -13.68 -2.28 14.73
C ASP A 255 -12.98 -3.38 13.94
N ILE A 256 -11.76 -3.74 14.33
CA ILE A 256 -10.96 -4.79 13.69
C ILE A 256 -10.51 -5.76 14.78
N ILE A 257 -11.10 -6.95 14.81
CA ILE A 257 -11.04 -7.84 15.98
C ILE A 257 -10.69 -9.26 15.54
N ASN A 258 -9.64 -9.85 16.12
CA ASN A 258 -9.45 -11.29 16.08
C ASN A 258 -10.08 -11.96 17.32
N ASP A 259 -10.48 -13.21 17.18
CA ASP A 259 -11.12 -13.99 18.24
C ASP A 259 -10.25 -14.16 19.49
N GLU A 260 -8.94 -14.31 19.31
CA GLU A 260 -7.96 -14.50 20.39
C GLU A 260 -6.66 -13.74 20.09
N PRO A 261 -5.91 -13.26 21.10
CA PRO A 261 -4.61 -12.64 20.90
C PRO A 261 -3.66 -13.52 20.08
N THR A 262 -2.92 -12.92 19.14
CA THR A 262 -1.97 -13.64 18.27
C THR A 262 -0.62 -12.92 18.15
N PRO A 263 0.52 -13.64 18.21
CA PRO A 263 1.83 -13.06 17.91
C PRO A 263 2.08 -12.96 16.39
N GLU A 264 1.12 -13.36 15.55
CA GLU A 264 1.30 -13.42 14.11
C GLU A 264 1.26 -12.02 13.47
N THR A 265 2.45 -11.50 13.16
CA THR A 265 2.63 -10.18 12.54
C THR A 265 2.08 -10.05 11.11
N ASN A 266 1.73 -11.17 10.47
CA ASN A 266 1.00 -11.17 9.21
C ASN A 266 -0.49 -10.84 9.37
N LEU A 267 -1.07 -10.88 10.58
CA LEU A 267 -2.39 -10.32 10.85
C LEU A 267 -2.26 -8.85 11.21
N ARG A 268 -2.74 -7.97 10.32
CA ARG A 268 -2.57 -6.53 10.42
C ARG A 268 -3.92 -5.84 10.51
N GLY A 269 -4.07 -4.92 11.47
CA GLY A 269 -5.27 -4.12 11.65
C GLY A 269 -5.44 -3.12 10.50
N ILE A 270 -4.73 -1.99 10.59
CA ILE A 270 -4.75 -0.92 9.59
C ILE A 270 -3.37 -0.77 8.94
N VAL A 271 -3.31 -0.82 7.60
CA VAL A 271 -2.08 -0.65 6.82
C VAL A 271 -2.20 0.56 5.90
N VAL A 272 -1.23 1.46 5.97
CA VAL A 272 -1.21 2.71 5.21
C VAL A 272 0.13 2.88 4.51
N GLU A 273 0.12 2.91 3.18
CA GLU A 273 1.34 2.98 2.37
C GLU A 273 1.31 4.18 1.43
N ASN A 274 2.36 5.00 1.45
CA ASN A 274 2.54 6.16 0.57
C ASN A 274 1.30 7.07 0.44
N SER A 275 0.53 7.16 1.54
CA SER A 275 -0.74 7.87 1.64
C SER A 275 -0.59 9.06 2.58
N ASP A 276 -0.52 10.25 1.99
CA ASP A 276 -0.27 11.50 2.69
C ASP A 276 -1.54 12.02 3.38
N ASN A 277 -1.44 12.73 4.50
CA ASN A 277 -2.56 13.35 5.24
C ASN A 277 -3.68 12.38 5.63
N ALA A 278 -3.36 11.15 6.01
CA ALA A 278 -4.39 10.23 6.49
C ALA A 278 -4.90 10.67 7.88
N ASN A 279 -6.21 10.59 8.10
CA ASN A 279 -6.84 10.87 9.39
C ASN A 279 -7.36 9.55 9.96
N ILE A 280 -6.65 9.00 10.94
CA ILE A 280 -6.88 7.66 11.47
C ILE A 280 -7.25 7.78 12.94
N GLY A 281 -8.51 7.54 13.29
CA GLY A 281 -8.94 7.81 14.65
C GLY A 281 -10.18 7.09 15.13
N CYS A 282 -10.25 6.92 16.45
CA CYS A 282 -11.32 6.22 17.16
C CYS A 282 -11.54 4.79 16.66
N ASN A 283 -10.54 4.16 16.05
CA ASN A 283 -10.64 2.76 15.68
C ASN A 283 -10.38 1.88 16.91
N VAL A 284 -11.07 0.75 16.99
CA VAL A 284 -10.80 -0.34 17.92
C VAL A 284 -10.08 -1.43 17.15
N ILE A 285 -8.87 -1.78 17.58
CA ILE A 285 -8.04 -2.80 16.94
C ILE A 285 -7.61 -3.77 18.04
N ASP A 286 -8.09 -5.01 17.96
CA ASP A 286 -8.02 -5.96 19.07
C ASP A 286 -7.49 -7.33 18.60
N ASN A 287 -6.59 -7.92 19.41
CA ASN A 287 -6.07 -9.27 19.23
C ASN A 287 -5.30 -9.53 17.92
N VAL A 288 -4.63 -8.52 17.37
CA VAL A 288 -3.89 -8.63 16.09
C VAL A 288 -2.37 -8.58 16.29
N GLY A 289 -1.58 -9.18 15.41
CA GLY A 289 -0.12 -9.10 15.52
C GLY A 289 0.40 -7.67 15.34
N ARG A 290 -0.06 -6.95 14.30
CA ARG A 290 0.28 -5.53 14.11
C ARG A 290 -0.99 -4.70 14.11
N ALA A 291 -1.17 -3.82 15.11
CA ALA A 291 -2.39 -3.01 15.14
C ALA A 291 -2.42 -2.02 13.97
N MET A 292 -1.31 -1.30 13.74
CA MET A 292 -1.12 -0.46 12.56
C MET A 292 0.24 -0.67 11.91
N GLN A 293 0.29 -0.47 10.60
CA GLN A 293 1.54 -0.47 9.83
C GLN A 293 1.58 0.70 8.84
N PHE A 294 2.74 1.35 8.77
CA PHE A 294 3.00 2.44 7.84
C PHE A 294 4.20 2.12 6.95
N GLU A 295 4.13 2.54 5.69
CA GLU A 295 5.24 2.48 4.74
C GLU A 295 5.31 3.75 3.87
N GLY A 296 6.53 4.23 3.61
CA GLY A 296 6.80 5.35 2.72
C GLY A 296 6.33 6.71 3.24
N PHE A 297 5.93 7.59 2.32
CA PHE A 297 5.50 8.93 2.70
C PHE A 297 4.06 8.91 3.24
N CYS A 298 3.95 9.10 4.55
CA CYS A 298 2.69 9.33 5.27
C CYS A 298 2.74 10.71 5.93
N LEU A 299 3.24 11.69 5.18
CA LEU A 299 3.41 13.07 5.61
C LEU A 299 2.23 13.92 5.13
N GLY A 300 2.34 15.24 5.23
CA GLY A 300 1.44 16.17 4.58
C GLY A 300 1.34 17.49 5.33
N ASN A 301 0.34 18.29 4.98
CA ASN A 301 -0.11 19.42 5.76
C ASN A 301 -1.62 19.25 6.02
N PRO A 302 -2.03 18.85 7.25
CA PRO A 302 -1.21 18.84 8.46
C PRO A 302 -0.31 17.60 8.68
N GLY A 303 -0.39 16.59 7.83
CA GLY A 303 0.28 15.30 8.03
C GLY A 303 -0.69 14.19 8.45
N THR A 304 -0.19 12.96 8.53
CA THR A 304 -0.99 11.81 8.97
C THR A 304 -1.17 11.82 10.49
N GLN A 305 -2.42 11.70 10.93
CA GLN A 305 -2.82 11.89 12.33
C GLN A 305 -3.43 10.63 12.89
N LEU A 306 -2.94 10.23 14.07
CA LEU A 306 -3.43 9.09 14.83
C LEU A 306 -4.17 9.61 16.06
N LEU A 307 -5.50 9.55 16.04
CA LEU A 307 -6.36 10.23 17.02
C LEU A 307 -7.19 9.22 17.83
N ASN A 308 -6.94 9.09 19.13
CA ASN A 308 -7.79 8.35 20.05
C ASN A 308 -8.10 6.90 19.58
N ASN A 309 -7.13 6.22 18.97
CA ASN A 309 -7.30 4.82 18.60
C ASN A 309 -7.07 3.93 19.82
N ASN A 310 -7.87 2.86 19.95
CA ASN A 310 -7.72 1.86 20.99
C ASN A 310 -7.11 0.59 20.40
N MET A 311 -5.87 0.29 20.80
CA MET A 311 -5.14 -0.90 20.36
C MET A 311 -5.01 -1.85 21.55
N THR A 312 -5.61 -3.03 21.45
CA THR A 312 -5.64 -4.04 22.52
C THR A 312 -4.98 -5.35 22.09
N ASP A 313 -4.20 -5.97 22.98
CA ASP A 313 -3.58 -7.29 22.85
C ASP A 313 -2.86 -7.53 21.50
N PHE A 314 -1.82 -6.73 21.26
CA PHE A 314 -1.00 -6.74 20.05
C PHE A 314 0.46 -7.15 20.29
N GLU A 315 1.14 -7.65 19.24
CA GLU A 315 2.60 -7.88 19.25
C GLU A 315 3.36 -6.56 19.00
N VAL A 316 2.91 -5.77 18.02
CA VAL A 316 3.40 -4.40 17.78
C VAL A 316 2.21 -3.46 17.58
N GLY A 317 2.19 -2.35 18.33
CA GLY A 317 1.13 -1.36 18.21
C GLY A 317 1.19 -0.67 16.86
N ILE A 318 2.29 0.05 16.60
CA ILE A 318 2.53 0.75 15.34
C ILE A 318 3.86 0.30 14.75
N GLN A 319 3.82 -0.34 13.59
CA GLN A 319 4.99 -0.79 12.84
C GLN A 319 5.35 0.21 11.74
N MET A 320 6.59 0.70 11.73
CA MET A 320 7.16 1.51 10.65
C MET A 320 8.02 0.65 9.72
N GLU A 321 7.72 0.67 8.42
CA GLU A 321 8.50 0.00 7.38
C GLU A 321 9.00 1.04 6.38
N ALA A 322 10.15 1.66 6.68
CA ALA A 322 10.67 2.78 5.90
C ALA A 322 9.61 3.89 5.72
N ALA A 323 8.93 4.22 6.81
CA ALA A 323 7.84 5.18 6.83
C ALA A 323 8.29 6.54 7.38
N GLN A 324 7.57 7.59 7.01
CA GLN A 324 7.69 8.89 7.65
C GLN A 324 6.30 9.40 8.02
N LEU A 325 6.13 9.72 9.31
CA LEU A 325 4.93 10.30 9.89
C LEU A 325 5.22 11.71 10.39
N SER A 326 4.18 12.54 10.46
CA SER A 326 4.24 13.82 11.17
C SER A 326 4.24 13.62 12.68
N ASP A 327 4.52 14.69 13.42
CA ASP A 327 4.35 14.73 14.88
C ASP A 327 2.93 14.29 15.28
N GLN A 328 2.84 13.64 16.44
CA GLN A 328 1.60 13.10 16.99
C GLN A 328 1.21 13.91 18.23
N GLY A 329 0.25 14.82 18.05
CA GLY A 329 -0.15 15.77 19.09
C GLY A 329 0.53 17.13 18.98
N THR A 330 0.15 18.02 19.88
CA THR A 330 0.83 19.31 20.09
C THR A 330 0.92 19.60 21.59
N VAL A 331 1.73 20.60 21.96
CA VAL A 331 1.85 21.04 23.36
C VAL A 331 0.46 21.37 23.93
N GLY A 332 0.08 20.67 25.00
CA GLY A 332 -1.21 20.84 25.67
C GLY A 332 -2.40 20.16 24.99
N VAL A 333 -2.20 19.49 23.85
CA VAL A 333 -3.25 18.77 23.11
C VAL A 333 -2.70 17.42 22.62
N PRO A 334 -2.52 16.43 23.51
CA PRO A 334 -2.18 15.08 23.10
C PRO A 334 -3.35 14.45 22.34
N TRP A 335 -3.04 13.45 21.53
CA TRP A 335 -4.02 12.76 20.67
C TRP A 335 -4.51 11.43 21.25
N ASP A 336 -4.01 11.04 22.42
CA ASP A 336 -4.56 10.00 23.30
C ASP A 336 -4.86 8.65 22.65
N ASN A 337 -3.97 8.18 21.76
CA ASN A 337 -3.99 6.77 21.40
C ASN A 337 -3.77 5.91 22.67
N GLN A 338 -4.46 4.78 22.75
CA GLN A 338 -4.43 3.86 23.88
C GLN A 338 -3.78 2.55 23.46
N TRP A 339 -2.88 2.06 24.31
CA TRP A 339 -2.16 0.80 24.15
C TRP A 339 -2.45 -0.11 25.34
N ILE A 340 -3.32 -1.09 25.13
CA ILE A 340 -3.83 -1.96 26.18
C ILE A 340 -3.39 -3.40 25.90
N ASN A 341 -2.25 -3.82 26.44
CA ASN A 341 -1.92 -5.24 26.48
C ASN A 341 -2.26 -5.79 27.86
N ASP A 342 -2.63 -7.07 27.97
CA ASP A 342 -2.89 -7.73 29.27
C ASP A 342 -1.86 -7.27 30.30
N VAL A 343 -2.35 -6.88 31.48
CA VAL A 343 -1.70 -6.06 32.52
C VAL A 343 -0.38 -6.68 33.04
N ASN A 344 -0.11 -7.93 32.68
CA ASN A 344 1.09 -8.66 33.04
C ASN A 344 2.18 -8.69 31.94
N ASN A 345 1.90 -8.17 30.73
CA ASN A 345 2.74 -8.29 29.54
C ASN A 345 2.88 -6.98 28.72
N SER A 346 2.40 -5.83 29.23
CA SER A 346 2.52 -4.54 28.53
C SER A 346 3.99 -4.08 28.34
N ALA A 347 4.89 -4.52 29.22
CA ALA A 347 6.31 -4.15 29.21
C ALA A 347 7.17 -4.90 28.17
N THR A 348 6.62 -5.86 27.42
CA THR A 348 7.41 -6.68 26.47
C THR A 348 7.14 -6.37 25.00
N HIS A 349 6.04 -5.68 24.69
CA HIS A 349 5.60 -5.45 23.31
C HIS A 349 5.77 -3.99 22.94
N ASN A 350 6.48 -3.72 21.85
CA ASN A 350 6.72 -2.36 21.41
C ASN A 350 5.40 -1.70 20.95
N LYS A 351 5.04 -0.59 21.60
CA LYS A 351 3.89 0.24 21.22
C LYS A 351 4.13 0.95 19.90
N VAL A 352 5.39 1.35 19.64
CA VAL A 352 5.86 1.86 18.35
C VAL A 352 7.22 1.24 18.02
N ASP A 353 7.34 0.60 16.87
CA ASP A 353 8.56 -0.07 16.43
C ASP A 353 8.81 0.08 14.93
N GLY A 354 9.95 -0.41 14.46
CA GLY A 354 10.30 -0.51 13.06
C GLY A 354 11.46 0.38 12.66
N GLN A 355 11.45 0.83 11.41
CA GLN A 355 12.51 1.66 10.83
C GLN A 355 11.88 2.87 10.12
N PRO A 356 12.27 4.10 10.49
CA PRO A 356 11.81 5.29 9.80
C PRO A 356 12.54 5.45 8.47
N LEU A 357 11.91 6.15 7.52
CA LEU A 357 12.51 6.43 6.21
C LEU A 357 13.77 7.30 6.31
N ASN A 358 13.80 8.21 7.28
CA ASN A 358 14.95 9.06 7.59
C ASN A 358 15.38 8.81 9.05
N PRO A 359 16.49 8.08 9.29
CA PRO A 359 16.97 7.73 10.64
C PRO A 359 17.26 8.91 11.57
N GLY A 360 17.40 10.13 11.02
CA GLY A 360 17.63 11.35 11.81
C GLY A 360 16.37 12.13 12.18
N SER A 361 15.19 11.73 11.68
CA SER A 361 13.92 12.40 11.96
C SER A 361 13.13 11.62 12.99
N LEU A 362 13.16 12.09 14.24
CA LEU A 362 12.28 11.57 15.30
C LEU A 362 10.86 12.10 15.12
N ILE A 363 9.86 11.29 15.42
CA ILE A 363 8.47 11.73 15.53
C ILE A 363 8.29 12.33 16.91
N THR A 364 7.93 13.62 17.01
CA THR A 364 7.56 14.18 18.31
C THR A 364 6.21 13.63 18.72
N TRP A 365 6.11 13.05 19.92
CA TRP A 365 4.89 12.41 20.39
C TRP A 365 4.47 13.02 21.73
N TYR A 366 3.33 13.70 21.72
CA TYR A 366 2.75 14.35 22.88
C TYR A 366 1.75 13.40 23.54
N PHE A 367 1.95 13.09 24.83
CA PHE A 367 1.12 12.11 25.53
C PHE A 367 0.93 12.42 27.02
N GLN A 368 -0.13 11.85 27.58
CA GLN A 368 -0.42 11.85 29.01
C GLN A 368 0.45 10.82 29.74
N GLY A 369 0.81 11.12 30.98
CA GLY A 369 1.61 10.22 31.82
C GLY A 369 3.09 10.62 31.86
N THR A 370 3.95 9.66 32.19
CA THR A 370 5.40 9.86 32.33
C THR A 370 6.14 8.92 31.39
N ASP A 371 7.13 9.45 30.65
CA ASP A 371 7.90 8.61 29.73
C ASP A 371 8.57 7.42 30.46
N GLY A 372 8.51 6.24 29.85
CA GLY A 372 9.03 5.00 30.41
C GLY A 372 8.10 4.28 31.41
N ASP A 373 6.91 4.80 31.70
CA ASP A 373 5.87 4.04 32.40
C ASP A 373 5.13 3.10 31.44
N ASP A 374 5.71 1.92 31.22
CA ASP A 374 5.20 0.93 30.27
C ASP A 374 3.79 0.39 30.62
N ALA A 375 3.32 0.61 31.84
CA ALA A 375 1.98 0.20 32.29
C ALA A 375 0.89 1.24 31.99
N ASP A 376 1.27 2.49 31.73
CA ASP A 376 0.32 3.54 31.36
C ASP A 376 -0.14 3.35 29.91
N ILE A 377 -1.46 3.33 29.72
CA ILE A 377 -2.10 3.07 28.43
C ILE A 377 -1.92 4.22 27.44
N PHE A 378 -1.50 5.42 27.87
CA PHE A 378 -1.26 6.57 27.00
C PHE A 378 0.22 6.81 26.71
N VAL A 379 1.12 6.10 27.38
CA VAL A 379 2.56 6.27 27.19
C VAL A 379 3.01 5.38 26.02
N PRO A 380 3.66 5.92 24.96
CA PRO A 380 4.18 5.13 23.84
C PRO A 380 5.52 4.46 24.22
N SER A 381 5.54 3.73 25.33
CA SER A 381 6.66 2.92 25.84
C SER A 381 6.14 1.53 26.26
N PRO A 382 6.86 0.43 25.97
CA PRO A 382 8.18 0.38 25.33
C PRO A 382 8.10 0.70 23.82
N ARG A 383 9.21 1.15 23.24
CA ARG A 383 9.31 1.56 21.83
C ARG A 383 10.71 1.31 21.25
N GLY A 384 10.78 1.20 19.92
CA GLY A 384 12.05 1.11 19.20
C GLY A 384 12.94 2.35 19.39
N THR A 385 14.26 2.13 19.44
CA THR A 385 15.25 3.19 19.67
C THR A 385 15.28 4.18 18.50
N GLY A 386 15.25 5.48 18.80
CA GLY A 386 15.40 6.53 17.78
C GLY A 386 14.19 6.67 16.84
N LEU A 387 12.99 6.27 17.30
CA LEU A 387 11.74 6.48 16.56
C LEU A 387 11.00 7.74 17.01
N ILE A 388 10.88 7.92 18.34
CA ILE A 388 10.05 8.94 18.95
C ILE A 388 10.91 9.89 19.80
N ASN A 389 10.64 11.18 19.69
CA ASN A 389 10.99 12.19 20.68
C ASN A 389 9.79 12.38 21.63
N PRO A 390 9.81 11.80 22.85
CA PRO A 390 8.67 11.82 23.76
C PRO A 390 8.48 13.21 24.40
N GLU A 391 7.25 13.70 24.39
CA GLU A 391 6.82 14.92 25.11
C GLU A 391 5.72 14.52 26.11
N ASP A 392 6.14 14.09 27.30
CA ASP A 392 5.27 13.57 28.36
C ASP A 392 4.60 14.69 29.18
N GLY A 393 3.80 14.30 30.20
CA GLY A 393 3.17 15.25 31.12
C GLY A 393 2.11 16.17 30.49
N GLN A 394 1.58 15.80 29.32
CA GLN A 394 0.51 16.55 28.67
C GLN A 394 -0.81 16.41 29.46
N PRO A 395 -1.71 17.41 29.42
CA PRO A 395 -3.04 17.29 30.02
C PRO A 395 -3.91 16.29 29.25
N ASP A 396 -5.05 15.90 29.81
CA ASP A 396 -6.06 15.09 29.12
C ASP A 396 -6.38 15.68 27.73
N GLY A 397 -6.29 14.86 26.69
CA GLY A 397 -6.66 15.25 25.34
C GLY A 397 -8.17 15.42 25.24
N THR A 398 -8.59 16.47 24.53
CA THR A 398 -10.02 16.78 24.33
C THR A 398 -10.47 16.44 22.90
N ILE A 399 -9.77 15.55 22.21
CA ILE A 399 -9.99 15.33 20.78
C ILE A 399 -11.20 14.43 20.58
N GLN A 400 -12.16 14.97 19.84
CA GLN A 400 -13.26 14.20 19.29
C GLN A 400 -12.91 13.82 17.86
N CYS A 401 -13.00 12.54 17.54
CA CYS A 401 -12.92 12.11 16.16
C CYS A 401 -14.14 12.63 15.40
N ALA A 402 -13.90 13.17 14.21
CA ALA A 402 -14.95 13.57 13.29
C ALA A 402 -14.40 13.46 11.87
N ASN A 403 -15.31 13.32 10.91
CA ASN A 403 -14.96 13.38 9.50
C ASN A 403 -14.21 14.70 9.23
N SER A 404 -13.08 14.62 8.52
CA SER A 404 -12.23 15.78 8.23
C SER A 404 -11.64 16.52 9.45
N ASN A 405 -11.57 15.91 10.64
CA ASN A 405 -10.89 16.53 11.78
C ASN A 405 -9.38 16.50 11.61
N ARG A 406 -8.84 17.51 10.92
CA ARG A 406 -7.42 17.65 10.64
C ARG A 406 -6.82 18.79 11.46
N ILE A 407 -6.03 18.44 12.46
CA ILE A 407 -5.48 19.40 13.43
C ILE A 407 -4.19 20.01 12.85
N GLY A 408 -4.17 21.32 12.60
CA GLY A 408 -3.03 22.01 12.01
C GLY A 408 -1.86 22.20 12.99
N ASN A 409 -0.73 21.54 12.77
CA ASN A 409 0.57 21.93 13.35
C ASN A 409 1.74 21.54 12.45
N PHE A 410 1.69 21.99 11.20
CA PHE A 410 2.71 21.68 10.22
C PHE A 410 3.79 22.77 10.18
N ASP A 411 5.02 22.42 10.59
CA ASP A 411 6.20 23.27 10.40
C ASP A 411 6.90 22.92 9.07
N ARG A 412 6.69 23.79 8.07
CA ARG A 412 7.28 23.66 6.73
C ARG A 412 8.80 23.61 6.76
N ASP A 413 9.43 24.47 7.55
CA ASP A 413 10.88 24.64 7.54
C ASP A 413 11.58 23.49 8.26
N LEU A 414 10.99 23.00 9.34
CA LEU A 414 11.47 21.78 10.00
C LEU A 414 11.35 20.56 9.10
N ALA A 415 10.19 20.37 8.47
CA ALA A 415 9.93 19.20 7.64
C ALA A 415 10.73 19.18 6.33
N PHE A 416 10.92 20.34 5.69
CA PHE A 416 11.44 20.41 4.31
C PHE A 416 12.62 21.35 4.10
N GLY A 417 13.04 22.11 5.11
CA GLY A 417 14.23 22.96 5.04
C GLY A 417 15.46 22.20 4.54
N PRO A 418 15.77 20.99 5.03
CA PRO A 418 16.89 20.19 4.53
C PRO A 418 16.77 19.78 3.06
N ILE A 419 15.56 19.58 2.54
CA ILE A 419 15.33 19.24 1.13
C ILE A 419 15.55 20.47 0.24
N VAL A 420 14.97 21.61 0.62
CA VAL A 420 15.12 22.89 -0.11
C VAL A 420 16.56 23.40 -0.08
N GLY A 421 17.26 23.19 1.04
CA GLY A 421 18.67 23.53 1.22
C GLY A 421 19.65 22.52 0.62
N ASP A 422 19.16 21.42 0.04
CA ASP A 422 19.96 20.29 -0.47
C ASP A 422 20.95 19.71 0.57
N SER A 423 20.57 19.77 1.85
CA SER A 423 21.36 19.28 2.99
C SER A 423 20.85 17.96 3.57
N ALA A 424 19.72 17.45 3.08
CA ALA A 424 19.25 16.12 3.44
C ALA A 424 20.22 15.03 2.96
N THR A 425 20.46 14.06 3.83
CA THR A 425 21.36 12.94 3.60
C THR A 425 20.64 11.64 3.95
N PHE A 426 20.87 10.61 3.15
CA PHE A 426 20.28 9.29 3.32
C PHE A 426 21.39 8.24 3.23
N ASP A 427 21.35 7.23 4.11
CA ASP A 427 22.39 6.22 4.18
C ASP A 427 22.36 5.23 3.01
N ASP A 428 21.16 4.96 2.49
CA ASP A 428 20.91 4.10 1.33
C ASP A 428 19.88 4.78 0.41
N TYR A 429 19.90 4.45 -0.89
CA TYR A 429 18.98 5.00 -1.90
C TYR A 429 18.94 6.54 -1.98
N GLU A 430 20.07 7.20 -1.76
CA GLU A 430 20.14 8.66 -1.64
C GLU A 430 19.57 9.39 -2.87
N VAL A 431 19.84 8.92 -4.08
CA VAL A 431 19.38 9.57 -5.32
C VAL A 431 17.86 9.46 -5.43
N GLU A 432 17.33 8.25 -5.22
CA GLU A 432 15.92 7.93 -5.29
C GLU A 432 15.12 8.66 -4.22
N LEU A 433 15.58 8.63 -2.96
CA LEU A 433 14.93 9.32 -1.86
C LEU A 433 14.98 10.82 -2.03
N LYS A 434 16.13 11.42 -2.43
CA LYS A 434 16.19 12.85 -2.76
C LYS A 434 15.19 13.21 -3.86
N TYR A 435 15.08 12.41 -4.91
CA TYR A 435 14.09 12.64 -5.96
C TYR A 435 12.66 12.55 -5.41
N ALA A 436 12.36 11.52 -4.62
CA ALA A 436 11.03 11.29 -4.08
C ALA A 436 10.59 12.40 -3.10
N PHE A 437 11.48 12.86 -2.21
CA PHE A 437 11.25 14.01 -1.34
C PHE A 437 11.04 15.31 -2.12
N LYS A 438 11.82 15.55 -3.19
CA LYS A 438 11.65 16.73 -4.04
C LYS A 438 10.30 16.72 -4.76
N ASN A 439 9.93 15.57 -5.33
CA ASN A 439 8.64 15.38 -5.98
C ASN A 439 7.50 15.60 -4.99
N TYR A 440 7.58 14.99 -3.81
CA TYR A 440 6.59 15.13 -2.76
C TYR A 440 6.44 16.59 -2.28
N LEU A 441 7.54 17.30 -1.99
CA LEU A 441 7.49 18.70 -1.60
C LEU A 441 6.90 19.59 -2.69
N TYR A 442 7.26 19.37 -3.96
CA TYR A 442 6.68 20.13 -5.07
C TYR A 442 5.16 19.95 -5.14
N GLU A 443 4.65 18.71 -5.04
CA GLU A 443 3.21 18.43 -5.03
C GLU A 443 2.51 19.10 -3.83
N LEU A 444 3.13 19.08 -2.64
CA LEU A 444 2.61 19.77 -1.46
C LEU A 444 2.49 21.29 -1.67
N LEU A 445 3.54 21.93 -2.21
CA LEU A 445 3.56 23.37 -2.48
C LEU A 445 2.60 23.76 -3.61
N LYS A 446 2.45 22.90 -4.62
CA LYS A 446 1.49 23.10 -5.72
C LYS A 446 0.04 23.00 -5.24
N ALA A 447 -0.24 22.10 -4.31
CA ALA A 447 -1.56 21.96 -3.71
C ALA A 447 -1.90 23.08 -2.71
N ASN A 448 -0.89 23.71 -2.10
CA ASN A 448 -1.06 24.79 -1.12
C ASN A 448 0.01 25.87 -1.28
N ASP A 449 -0.28 26.85 -2.15
CA ASP A 449 0.62 27.97 -2.48
C ASP A 449 0.88 28.92 -1.30
N SER A 450 0.04 28.93 -0.28
CA SER A 450 0.26 29.72 0.94
C SER A 450 1.56 29.31 1.65
N LEU A 451 1.99 28.06 1.49
CA LEU A 451 3.27 27.56 2.01
C LEU A 451 4.49 28.19 1.32
N LEU A 452 4.34 28.93 0.22
CA LEU A 452 5.43 29.67 -0.42
C LEU A 452 5.65 31.05 0.21
N SER A 453 4.74 31.52 1.07
CA SER A 453 4.63 32.92 1.49
C SER A 453 4.28 33.06 2.98
N LEU A 454 5.02 32.39 3.88
CA LEU A 454 4.73 32.38 5.32
C LEU A 454 5.25 33.63 6.06
N GLY A 455 5.95 34.54 5.37
CA GLY A 455 6.61 35.70 5.98
C GLY A 455 7.94 35.34 6.66
N LEU A 456 8.52 34.18 6.33
CA LEU A 456 9.75 33.66 6.90
C LEU A 456 10.95 34.00 6.01
N SER A 457 12.16 34.06 6.59
CA SER A 457 13.38 34.35 5.83
C SER A 457 13.70 33.30 4.76
N THR A 458 13.17 32.09 4.91
CA THR A 458 13.34 30.94 4.03
C THR A 458 12.38 30.93 2.84
N ASP A 459 11.35 31.79 2.80
CA ASP A 459 10.34 31.82 1.73
C ASP A 459 10.96 31.93 0.33
N SER A 460 12.00 32.77 0.18
CA SER A 460 12.72 32.92 -1.08
C SER A 460 13.35 31.62 -1.59
N SER A 461 13.77 30.73 -0.68
CA SER A 461 14.35 29.43 -1.05
C SER A 461 13.27 28.45 -1.49
N PHE A 462 12.11 28.43 -0.82
CA PHE A 462 10.96 27.61 -1.21
C PHE A 462 10.36 28.06 -2.55
N GLN A 463 10.25 29.37 -2.79
CA GLN A 463 9.78 29.92 -4.08
C GLN A 463 10.71 29.56 -5.24
N ARG A 464 12.02 29.64 -5.02
CA ARG A 464 13.02 29.20 -6.02
C ARG A 464 12.92 27.71 -6.27
N PHE A 465 12.88 26.90 -5.20
CA PHE A 465 12.70 25.45 -5.30
C PHE A 465 11.46 25.09 -6.13
N TYR A 466 10.32 25.71 -5.83
CA TYR A 466 9.08 25.50 -6.55
C TYR A 466 9.24 25.77 -8.05
N SER A 467 9.80 26.93 -8.40
CA SER A 467 10.01 27.33 -9.80
C SER A 467 11.00 26.40 -10.55
N GLU A 468 12.03 25.92 -9.87
CA GLU A 468 12.98 24.94 -10.42
C GLU A 468 12.30 23.59 -10.67
N MET A 469 11.49 23.09 -9.73
CA MET A 469 10.79 21.83 -9.90
C MET A 469 9.67 21.91 -10.96
N ASP A 470 8.97 23.05 -11.03
CA ASP A 470 7.89 23.31 -12.00
C ASP A 470 8.38 23.23 -13.46
N THR A 471 9.63 23.64 -13.70
CA THR A 471 10.26 23.59 -15.03
C THR A 471 11.03 22.29 -15.30
N SER A 472 11.06 21.36 -14.35
CA SER A 472 11.73 20.07 -14.45
C SER A 472 10.79 18.94 -14.90
N ASN A 473 11.31 17.71 -14.95
CA ASN A 473 10.48 16.52 -15.18
C ASN A 473 9.42 16.32 -14.09
N ILE A 474 9.68 16.73 -12.83
CA ILE A 474 8.70 16.67 -11.73
C ILE A 474 7.44 17.48 -12.08
N GLY A 475 7.59 18.76 -12.43
CA GLY A 475 6.47 19.61 -12.86
C GLY A 475 5.80 19.10 -14.13
N SER A 476 6.58 18.57 -15.08
CA SER A 476 6.06 17.98 -16.32
C SER A 476 5.16 16.76 -16.06
N PHE A 477 5.53 15.88 -15.11
CA PHE A 477 4.67 14.76 -14.72
C PHE A 477 3.40 15.22 -14.01
N GLY A 478 3.44 16.29 -13.23
CA GLY A 478 2.25 16.93 -12.69
C GLY A 478 1.28 17.39 -13.79
N ALA A 479 1.80 18.03 -14.85
CA ALA A 479 0.98 18.45 -15.99
C ALA A 479 0.41 17.29 -16.82
N ILE A 480 1.19 16.22 -17.02
CA ILE A 480 0.72 14.99 -17.68
C ILE A 480 -0.45 14.39 -16.90
N ARG A 481 -0.32 14.34 -15.56
CA ARG A 481 -1.35 13.80 -14.67
C ARG A 481 -2.65 14.60 -14.74
N GLU A 482 -2.57 15.93 -14.66
CA GLU A 482 -3.75 16.81 -14.84
C GLU A 482 -4.45 16.60 -16.20
N ALA A 483 -3.67 16.38 -17.27
CA ALA A 483 -4.20 16.10 -18.60
C ALA A 483 -4.86 14.71 -18.69
N ILE A 484 -4.29 13.67 -18.07
CA ILE A 484 -4.90 12.33 -17.96
C ILE A 484 -6.28 12.44 -17.28
N ASP A 485 -6.37 13.20 -16.20
CA ASP A 485 -7.59 13.32 -15.39
C ASP A 485 -8.70 14.09 -16.09
N SER A 486 -8.29 15.15 -16.78
CA SER A 486 -9.18 15.96 -17.59
C SER A 486 -9.59 15.24 -18.89
N ASN A 487 -9.20 13.98 -19.06
CA ASN A 487 -9.43 13.17 -20.25
C ASN A 487 -8.92 13.85 -21.54
N MET A 488 -7.86 14.66 -21.41
CA MET A 488 -7.19 15.38 -22.51
C MET A 488 -6.11 14.48 -23.13
N VAL A 489 -6.53 13.37 -23.73
CA VAL A 489 -5.65 12.28 -24.19
C VAL A 489 -4.53 12.78 -25.11
N ASP A 490 -4.83 13.63 -26.09
CA ASP A 490 -3.83 14.16 -27.04
C ASP A 490 -2.79 15.06 -26.36
N SER A 491 -3.23 15.88 -25.41
CA SER A 491 -2.34 16.75 -24.63
C SER A 491 -1.46 15.92 -23.69
N ALA A 492 -2.03 14.93 -23.01
CA ALA A 492 -1.29 14.01 -22.16
C ALA A 492 -0.23 13.24 -22.95
N ALA A 493 -0.58 12.73 -24.14
CA ALA A 493 0.35 12.04 -25.04
C ALA A 493 1.52 12.94 -25.43
N THR A 494 1.22 14.16 -25.90
CA THR A 494 2.24 15.13 -26.32
C THR A 494 3.19 15.49 -25.16
N LEU A 495 2.65 15.76 -23.97
CA LEU A 495 3.45 16.08 -22.79
C LEU A 495 4.33 14.90 -22.37
N ASN A 496 3.81 13.67 -22.39
CA ASN A 496 4.55 12.48 -21.99
C ASN A 496 5.69 12.14 -22.99
N GLU A 497 5.52 12.43 -24.28
CA GLU A 497 6.58 12.28 -25.29
C GLU A 497 7.73 13.29 -25.12
N LEU A 498 7.43 14.50 -24.61
CA LEU A 498 8.44 15.55 -24.41
C LEU A 498 9.35 15.29 -23.20
N VAL A 499 8.91 14.48 -22.23
CA VAL A 499 9.72 14.11 -21.08
C VAL A 499 10.87 13.20 -21.51
N THR A 500 12.10 13.59 -21.21
CA THR A 500 13.27 12.70 -21.31
C THR A 500 13.62 12.23 -19.91
N ASP A 501 13.35 10.95 -19.63
CA ASP A 501 13.65 10.34 -18.33
C ASP A 501 15.16 10.29 -18.06
N VAL A 502 15.55 10.64 -16.83
CA VAL A 502 16.95 10.63 -16.38
C VAL A 502 17.22 9.68 -15.22
N ASN A 503 16.17 9.04 -14.68
CA ASN A 503 16.27 8.04 -13.59
C ASN A 503 15.15 6.99 -13.69
N SER A 504 15.21 5.96 -12.84
CA SER A 504 14.26 4.83 -12.83
C SER A 504 12.84 5.22 -12.44
N ILE A 505 12.67 6.20 -11.56
CA ILE A 505 11.36 6.70 -11.13
C ILE A 505 10.66 7.37 -12.31
N GLU A 506 11.38 8.23 -13.03
CA GLU A 506 10.87 8.93 -14.22
C GLU A 506 10.56 7.95 -15.36
N TYR A 507 11.45 6.98 -15.62
CA TYR A 507 11.22 5.93 -16.61
C TYR A 507 9.93 5.15 -16.30
N SER A 508 9.77 4.73 -15.04
CA SER A 508 8.60 3.96 -14.59
C SER A 508 7.33 4.78 -14.73
N ARG A 509 7.36 6.04 -14.31
CA ARG A 509 6.22 6.97 -14.43
C ARG A 509 5.81 7.19 -15.89
N LYS A 510 6.77 7.55 -16.75
CA LYS A 510 6.53 7.78 -18.18
C LYS A 510 5.97 6.54 -18.89
N SER A 511 6.47 5.36 -18.50
CA SER A 511 6.02 4.06 -19.00
C SER A 511 4.58 3.76 -18.63
N VAL A 512 4.21 3.89 -17.35
CA VAL A 512 2.82 3.68 -16.89
C VAL A 512 1.89 4.71 -17.52
N ASN A 513 2.27 5.99 -17.57
CA ASN A 513 1.50 7.03 -18.25
C ASN A 513 1.21 6.67 -19.71
N SER A 514 2.21 6.14 -20.43
CA SER A 514 2.04 5.70 -21.82
C SER A 514 0.96 4.62 -21.95
N VAL A 515 0.94 3.64 -21.06
CA VAL A 515 -0.11 2.60 -21.07
C VAL A 515 -1.48 3.19 -20.74
N ILE A 516 -1.57 4.08 -19.74
CA ILE A 516 -2.82 4.74 -19.38
C ILE A 516 -3.38 5.52 -20.58
N ILE A 517 -2.56 6.38 -21.19
CA ILE A 517 -2.95 7.26 -22.29
C ILE A 517 -3.34 6.46 -23.54
N ASN A 518 -2.53 5.48 -23.93
CA ASN A 518 -2.68 4.80 -25.21
C ASN A 518 -3.62 3.59 -25.17
N LYS A 519 -3.87 3.02 -23.98
CA LYS A 519 -4.73 1.83 -23.82
C LYS A 519 -5.95 2.13 -22.96
N ILE A 520 -5.70 2.48 -21.70
CA ILE A 520 -6.74 2.52 -20.68
C ILE A 520 -7.79 3.61 -20.98
N LEU A 521 -7.36 4.84 -21.25
CA LEU A 521 -8.25 5.95 -21.62
C LEU A 521 -8.93 5.73 -22.98
N GLN A 522 -8.39 4.84 -23.82
CA GLN A 522 -9.01 4.45 -25.10
C GLN A 522 -10.01 3.30 -24.93
N GLY A 523 -10.20 2.78 -23.71
CA GLY A 523 -11.05 1.62 -23.44
C GLY A 523 -10.47 0.31 -23.98
N LEU A 524 -9.15 0.24 -24.15
CA LEU A 524 -8.43 -0.94 -24.62
C LEU A 524 -7.71 -1.62 -23.44
N ASP A 525 -7.69 -2.94 -23.46
CA ASP A 525 -6.88 -3.72 -22.53
C ASP A 525 -5.38 -3.61 -22.89
N PRO A 526 -4.48 -3.64 -21.89
CA PRO A 526 -3.04 -3.79 -22.12
C PRO A 526 -2.72 -5.04 -22.95
N ASP A 527 -1.81 -4.92 -23.91
CA ASP A 527 -1.31 -6.07 -24.65
C ASP A 527 -0.18 -6.80 -23.90
N ALA A 528 0.36 -7.88 -24.47
CA ALA A 528 1.40 -8.67 -23.80
C ALA A 528 2.68 -7.88 -23.50
N ALA A 529 3.05 -6.90 -24.33
CA ALA A 529 4.22 -6.05 -24.10
C ALA A 529 3.93 -5.03 -23.00
N ASP A 530 2.73 -4.43 -23.02
CA ASP A 530 2.27 -3.54 -21.95
C ASP A 530 2.24 -4.29 -20.60
N SER A 531 1.65 -5.50 -20.55
CA SER A 531 1.61 -6.32 -19.33
C SER A 531 3.02 -6.66 -18.84
N THR A 532 3.93 -7.05 -19.73
CA THR A 532 5.32 -7.37 -19.34
C THR A 532 6.03 -6.15 -18.72
N LEU A 533 5.81 -4.96 -19.28
CA LEU A 533 6.35 -3.71 -18.75
C LEU A 533 5.75 -3.35 -17.40
N LEU A 534 4.42 -3.45 -17.26
CA LEU A 534 3.74 -3.19 -15.99
C LEU A 534 4.19 -4.16 -14.90
N GLU A 535 4.36 -5.45 -15.22
CA GLU A 535 4.84 -6.47 -14.27
C GLU A 535 6.28 -6.18 -13.80
N TYR A 536 7.13 -5.70 -14.71
CA TYR A 536 8.49 -5.26 -14.37
C TYR A 536 8.50 -4.06 -13.40
N ILE A 537 7.57 -3.12 -13.56
CA ILE A 537 7.43 -1.96 -12.67
C ILE A 537 6.83 -2.41 -11.32
N PHE A 538 5.76 -3.20 -11.37
CA PHE A 538 5.08 -3.77 -10.20
C PHE A 538 6.00 -4.59 -9.30
N ALA A 539 6.97 -5.32 -9.87
CA ALA A 539 7.90 -6.14 -9.10
C ALA A 539 9.02 -5.35 -8.38
N GLN A 540 9.09 -4.03 -8.55
CA GLN A 540 10.10 -3.17 -7.92
C GLN A 540 9.58 -2.52 -6.64
N HIS A 541 10.50 -2.16 -5.76
CA HIS A 541 10.18 -1.36 -4.59
C HIS A 541 9.80 0.07 -4.98
N TRP A 542 8.86 0.67 -4.26
CA TRP A 542 8.37 2.03 -4.51
C TRP A 542 9.47 3.10 -4.40
N ILE A 543 10.53 2.85 -3.62
CA ILE A 543 11.71 3.75 -3.58
C ILE A 543 12.38 3.82 -4.96
N ILE A 544 12.49 2.70 -5.67
CA ILE A 544 13.22 2.61 -6.94
C ILE A 544 12.37 3.07 -8.13
N ALA A 545 11.10 2.64 -8.16
CA ALA A 545 10.18 2.89 -9.27
C ALA A 545 9.19 4.05 -8.99
N GLY A 546 9.21 4.62 -7.79
CA GLY A 546 8.27 5.64 -7.34
C GLY A 546 6.84 5.11 -7.19
N LYS A 547 5.89 6.04 -7.03
CA LYS A 547 4.45 5.72 -6.91
C LYS A 547 3.83 5.07 -8.18
N ALA A 548 4.60 4.88 -9.26
CA ALA A 548 4.15 4.18 -10.47
C ALA A 548 3.86 2.68 -10.23
N VAL A 549 4.46 2.10 -9.18
CA VAL A 549 4.18 0.70 -8.77
C VAL A 549 2.71 0.49 -8.41
N TYR A 550 2.08 1.45 -7.73
CA TYR A 550 0.68 1.38 -7.33
C TYR A 550 -0.29 1.50 -8.50
N GLU A 551 0.07 2.29 -9.52
CA GLU A 551 -0.71 2.41 -10.75
C GLU A 551 -0.58 1.14 -11.61
N ALA A 552 0.64 0.60 -11.72
CA ALA A 552 0.85 -0.69 -12.37
C ALA A 552 0.07 -1.81 -11.67
N ALA A 553 0.07 -1.84 -10.33
CA ALA A 553 -0.71 -2.78 -9.52
C ALA A 553 -2.21 -2.66 -9.81
N ALA A 554 -2.76 -1.45 -9.84
CA ALA A 554 -4.18 -1.23 -10.12
C ALA A 554 -4.57 -1.59 -11.58
N ILE A 555 -3.71 -1.34 -12.56
CA ILE A 555 -3.96 -1.69 -13.97
C ILE A 555 -3.90 -3.21 -14.16
N LEU A 556 -2.87 -3.87 -13.63
CA LEU A 556 -2.73 -5.33 -13.67
C LEU A 556 -3.77 -6.03 -12.79
N GLY A 557 -4.24 -5.30 -11.79
CA GLY A 557 -5.19 -5.81 -10.83
C GLY A 557 -4.60 -6.75 -9.81
N LYS A 558 -3.42 -6.43 -9.31
CA LYS A 558 -2.65 -7.25 -8.38
C LYS A 558 -2.44 -6.56 -7.03
N GLU A 559 -2.23 -7.36 -6.00
CA GLU A 559 -1.81 -6.90 -4.69
C GLU A 559 -0.34 -6.54 -4.74
N TYR A 560 -0.02 -5.29 -4.44
CA TYR A 560 1.37 -4.84 -4.37
C TYR A 560 1.82 -4.90 -2.93
N HIS A 561 2.74 -5.82 -2.62
CA HIS A 561 3.47 -5.81 -1.36
C HIS A 561 4.91 -5.41 -1.67
N SER A 562 5.37 -4.33 -1.04
CA SER A 562 6.70 -3.81 -1.26
C SER A 562 7.77 -4.89 -1.02
N PRO A 563 8.62 -5.21 -2.02
CA PRO A 563 9.70 -6.16 -1.82
C PRO A 563 10.71 -5.65 -0.79
N GLU A 564 11.28 -6.52 0.04
CA GLU A 564 12.25 -6.09 1.04
C GLU A 564 13.44 -5.32 0.42
N VAL A 565 13.73 -4.15 0.99
CA VAL A 565 14.93 -3.37 0.71
C VAL A 565 15.83 -3.35 1.94
N SER A 566 17.14 -3.47 1.73
CA SER A 566 18.10 -3.41 2.82
C SER A 566 18.37 -1.96 3.19
N PHE A 567 17.83 -1.52 4.33
CA PHE A 567 18.35 -0.35 5.02
C PHE A 567 19.43 -0.78 6.00
N ARG A 568 20.56 -0.08 6.03
CA ARG A 568 21.50 -0.24 7.14
C ARG A 568 20.80 0.24 8.40
N LYS A 569 20.42 -0.70 9.27
CA LYS A 569 20.13 -0.35 10.66
C LYS A 569 21.31 0.45 11.17
N SER A 570 21.09 1.68 11.61
CA SER A 570 22.10 2.37 12.40
C SER A 570 22.36 1.46 13.60
N THR A 571 23.52 0.81 13.62
CA THR A 571 23.95 0.10 14.81
C THR A 571 23.96 1.12 15.92
N GLU A 572 23.20 0.81 16.97
CA GLU A 572 23.09 1.52 18.24
C GLU A 572 24.28 2.43 18.49
N ALA A 573 23.98 3.70 18.76
CA ALA A 573 24.82 4.52 19.62
C ALA A 573 24.80 3.88 21.03
N ALA A 574 25.42 2.71 21.18
CA ALA A 574 25.95 2.29 22.45
C ALA A 574 26.97 3.37 22.82
N GLU A 575 26.71 4.04 23.95
CA GLU A 575 27.57 5.04 24.57
C GLU A 575 29.04 4.81 24.22
N GLU A 576 29.67 5.83 23.63
CA GLU A 576 31.10 5.87 23.39
C GLU A 576 31.89 5.79 24.71
N THR A 577 31.97 4.60 25.28
CA THR A 577 33.19 4.20 25.97
C THR A 577 34.21 3.92 24.87
N LYS A 578 34.97 4.96 24.52
CA LYS A 578 36.14 4.95 23.64
C LYS A 578 36.75 3.55 23.51
N LYS A 579 36.41 2.84 22.43
CA LYS A 579 37.11 1.64 22.00
C LYS A 579 38.08 2.04 20.88
N PRO A 580 39.32 1.51 20.87
CA PRO A 580 40.40 2.05 20.07
C PRO A 580 40.16 1.81 18.59
N GLU A 581 40.51 2.79 17.76
CA GLU A 581 40.53 2.74 16.30
C GLU A 581 40.95 1.35 15.78
N GLU A 582 40.07 0.71 15.01
CA GLU A 582 40.46 -0.46 14.23
C GLU A 582 41.48 0.00 13.16
N ILE A 583 42.74 -0.40 13.36
CA ILE A 583 43.83 -0.20 12.41
C ILE A 583 43.45 -0.94 11.12
N LYS A 584 42.97 -0.21 10.10
CA LYS A 584 42.85 -0.76 8.73
C LYS A 584 44.24 -1.20 8.26
N LEU A 585 44.47 -2.50 8.23
CA LEU A 585 45.73 -3.08 7.75
C LEU A 585 45.82 -2.91 6.23
N ASN A 586 46.89 -2.28 5.76
CA ASN A 586 47.17 -2.13 4.33
C ASN A 586 47.67 -3.46 3.75
N ILE A 587 46.73 -4.37 3.46
CA ILE A 587 47.00 -5.69 2.90
C ILE A 587 46.96 -5.62 1.37
N LYS A 588 48.05 -6.03 0.71
CA LYS A 588 48.13 -6.09 -0.77
C LYS A 588 48.46 -7.49 -1.24
N ILE A 589 47.85 -7.90 -2.35
CA ILE A 589 48.04 -9.21 -2.97
C ILE A 589 48.44 -9.01 -4.42
N TYR A 590 49.62 -9.50 -4.80
CA TYR A 590 50.17 -9.31 -6.14
C TYR A 590 51.17 -10.43 -6.53
N PRO A 591 51.36 -10.71 -7.83
CA PRO A 591 50.59 -10.19 -8.95
C PRO A 591 49.17 -10.78 -8.99
N ASN A 592 48.23 -10.02 -9.56
CA ASN A 592 46.89 -10.46 -9.86
C ASN A 592 46.44 -9.80 -11.17
N PRO A 593 46.33 -10.54 -12.29
CA PRO A 593 46.40 -12.01 -12.42
C PRO A 593 47.77 -12.64 -12.11
N THR A 594 47.80 -13.94 -11.82
CA THR A 594 49.03 -14.74 -11.62
C THR A 594 48.92 -16.13 -12.27
N SER A 595 50.05 -16.79 -12.53
CA SER A 595 50.10 -18.16 -13.07
C SER A 595 50.62 -19.20 -12.06
N ASN A 596 51.52 -18.80 -11.16
CA ASN A 596 52.29 -19.73 -10.32
C ASN A 596 52.37 -19.33 -8.85
N LEU A 597 52.75 -18.08 -8.54
CA LEU A 597 52.99 -17.61 -7.18
C LEU A 597 52.24 -16.31 -6.93
N VAL A 598 51.69 -16.16 -5.73
CA VAL A 598 51.10 -14.90 -5.26
C VAL A 598 51.77 -14.47 -3.96
N THR A 599 52.12 -13.19 -3.89
CA THR A 599 52.73 -12.56 -2.73
C THR A 599 51.71 -11.76 -1.95
N ILE A 600 51.74 -11.88 -0.63
CA ILE A 600 50.89 -11.17 0.33
C ILE A 600 51.75 -10.20 1.13
N SER A 601 51.47 -8.92 0.99
CA SER A 601 52.06 -7.85 1.78
C SER A 601 51.20 -7.58 3.01
N VAL A 602 51.62 -8.10 4.16
CA VAL A 602 51.07 -7.81 5.50
C VAL A 602 52.24 -7.38 6.40
N PRO A 603 52.07 -6.39 7.30
CA PRO A 603 53.11 -6.05 8.27
C PRO A 603 53.62 -7.26 9.07
N ASP A 604 54.94 -7.37 9.24
CA ASP A 604 55.62 -8.55 9.82
C ASP A 604 55.22 -8.84 11.27
N SER A 605 54.69 -7.85 11.97
CA SER A 605 54.18 -7.96 13.34
C SER A 605 52.83 -8.68 13.46
N ILE A 606 52.19 -9.05 12.33
CA ILE A 606 50.80 -9.52 12.31
C ILE A 606 50.73 -10.99 11.94
N GLN A 607 50.07 -11.76 12.80
CA GLN A 607 49.76 -13.15 12.55
C GLN A 607 48.45 -13.28 11.77
N TYR A 608 48.44 -14.00 10.66
CA TYR A 608 47.28 -14.12 9.79
C TYR A 608 47.10 -15.51 9.18
N VAL A 609 45.87 -15.80 8.75
CA VAL A 609 45.50 -16.97 7.95
C VAL A 609 45.07 -16.49 6.56
N PHE A 610 45.74 -16.96 5.53
CA PHE A 610 45.34 -16.79 4.13
C PHE A 610 44.47 -17.97 3.70
N GLU A 611 43.35 -17.67 3.06
CA GLU A 611 42.46 -18.64 2.44
C GLU A 611 42.17 -18.28 0.99
N LEU A 612 42.26 -19.28 0.12
CA LEU A 612 41.84 -19.21 -1.27
C LEU A 612 40.69 -20.20 -1.49
N ARG A 613 39.58 -19.72 -2.05
CA ARG A 613 38.33 -20.47 -2.22
C ARG A 613 37.86 -20.46 -3.66
N ASP A 614 37.28 -21.56 -4.11
CA ASP A 614 36.65 -21.65 -5.45
C ASP A 614 35.28 -20.94 -5.48
N ILE A 615 34.64 -20.94 -6.65
CA ILE A 615 33.31 -20.35 -6.87
C ILE A 615 32.20 -21.01 -6.06
N TYR A 616 32.43 -22.21 -5.52
CA TYR A 616 31.51 -22.92 -4.63
C TYR A 616 31.87 -22.72 -3.15
N ASN A 617 32.73 -21.74 -2.84
CA ASN A 617 33.19 -21.37 -1.51
C ASN A 617 34.00 -22.47 -0.78
N ARG A 618 34.50 -23.49 -1.49
CA ARG A 618 35.34 -24.56 -0.93
C ARG A 618 36.78 -24.07 -0.78
N ILE A 619 37.44 -24.39 0.34
CA ILE A 619 38.84 -24.01 0.58
C ILE A 619 39.75 -24.83 -0.34
N CYS A 620 40.42 -24.16 -1.27
CA CYS A 620 41.43 -24.76 -2.13
C CYS A 620 42.81 -24.72 -1.47
N ILE A 621 43.16 -23.60 -0.83
CA ILE A 621 44.43 -23.40 -0.13
C ILE A 621 44.18 -22.65 1.17
N GLN A 622 44.79 -23.11 2.26
CA GLN A 622 44.86 -22.37 3.52
C GLN A 622 46.29 -22.41 4.05
N LYS A 623 46.84 -21.25 4.41
CA LYS A 623 48.20 -21.11 4.97
C LYS A 623 48.20 -20.08 6.10
N LYS A 624 49.07 -20.28 7.10
CA LYS A 624 49.26 -19.33 8.20
C LYS A 624 50.59 -18.61 8.03
N ASN A 625 50.58 -17.28 8.06
CA ASN A 625 51.76 -16.41 7.99
C ASN A 625 52.70 -16.60 6.78
N ASN A 626 52.21 -17.18 5.69
CA ASN A 626 53.00 -17.35 4.47
C ASN A 626 52.81 -16.17 3.53
N LYS A 627 53.88 -15.40 3.32
CA LYS A 627 53.87 -14.26 2.38
C LYS A 627 53.89 -14.67 0.92
N GLU A 628 54.23 -15.92 0.61
CA GLU A 628 54.20 -16.46 -0.75
C GLU A 628 53.36 -17.73 -0.78
N ILE A 629 52.42 -17.79 -1.72
CA ILE A 629 51.51 -18.91 -1.90
C ILE A 629 51.67 -19.44 -3.32
N ASP A 630 52.04 -20.71 -3.42
CA ASP A 630 52.08 -21.45 -4.68
C ASP A 630 50.67 -21.86 -5.09
N VAL A 631 50.24 -21.36 -6.25
CA VAL A 631 48.94 -21.61 -6.87
C VAL A 631 49.05 -22.41 -8.17
N SER A 632 50.25 -22.93 -8.50
CA SER A 632 50.52 -23.68 -9.73
C SER A 632 49.68 -24.96 -9.88
N THR A 633 49.15 -25.48 -8.79
CA THR A 633 48.28 -26.68 -8.78
C THR A 633 46.83 -26.38 -9.13
N LEU A 634 46.41 -25.11 -9.13
CA LEU A 634 45.04 -24.70 -9.39
C LEU A 634 44.76 -24.52 -10.89
N SER A 635 43.51 -24.72 -11.30
CA SER A 635 43.07 -24.52 -12.69
C SER A 635 42.88 -23.03 -13.01
N ASN A 636 42.92 -22.66 -14.29
CA ASN A 636 42.59 -21.29 -14.74
C ASN A 636 41.19 -20.90 -14.25
N GLY A 637 41.04 -19.69 -13.68
CA GLY A 637 39.77 -19.26 -13.11
C GLY A 637 39.90 -18.11 -12.10
N ILE A 638 38.75 -17.69 -11.57
CA ILE A 638 38.64 -16.65 -10.53
C ILE A 638 38.41 -17.34 -9.18
N TYR A 639 39.21 -16.96 -8.19
CA TYR A 639 39.16 -17.48 -6.83
C TYR A 639 38.91 -16.35 -5.84
N ALA A 640 38.16 -16.63 -4.77
CA ALA A 640 37.97 -15.70 -3.67
C ALA A 640 39.12 -15.81 -2.67
N VAL A 641 39.67 -14.68 -2.25
CA VAL A 641 40.75 -14.58 -1.26
C VAL A 641 40.22 -14.00 0.03
N ARG A 642 40.59 -14.59 1.16
CA ARG A 642 40.35 -14.04 2.50
C ARG A 642 41.64 -14.04 3.31
N ILE A 643 41.85 -12.97 4.10
CA ILE A 643 42.90 -12.93 5.10
C ILE A 643 42.27 -12.65 6.46
N LEU A 644 42.52 -13.55 7.41
CA LEU A 644 41.97 -13.52 8.76
C LEU A 644 43.09 -13.18 9.74
N VAL A 645 42.90 -12.17 10.60
CA VAL A 645 43.78 -11.84 11.72
C VAL A 645 42.98 -12.05 12.99
N SER A 646 43.50 -12.85 13.94
CA SER A 646 42.78 -13.21 15.17
C SER A 646 41.37 -13.77 14.90
N ASN A 647 41.23 -14.60 13.87
CA ASN A 647 39.97 -15.18 13.38
C ASN A 647 38.91 -14.17 12.88
N LYS A 648 39.24 -12.88 12.75
CA LYS A 648 38.39 -11.87 12.11
C LYS A 648 38.87 -11.59 10.69
N MET A 649 37.94 -11.45 9.75
CA MET A 649 38.27 -11.15 8.35
C MET A 649 38.77 -9.71 8.24
N GLN A 650 40.01 -9.53 7.79
CA GLN A 650 40.64 -8.22 7.60
C GLN A 650 40.76 -7.83 6.12
N TYR A 651 40.68 -8.80 5.21
CA TYR A 651 40.70 -8.56 3.77
C TYR A 651 39.88 -9.61 3.04
N SER A 652 39.13 -9.17 2.02
CA SER A 652 38.40 -10.01 1.06
C SER A 652 38.63 -9.46 -0.35
N GLY A 653 38.95 -10.33 -1.31
CA GLY A 653 39.23 -9.93 -2.69
C GLY A 653 39.13 -11.10 -3.67
N LYS A 654 39.43 -10.83 -4.95
CA LYS A 654 39.49 -11.85 -6.01
C LYS A 654 40.91 -12.06 -6.49
N LEU A 655 41.29 -13.29 -6.80
CA LEU A 655 42.55 -13.65 -7.47
C LEU A 655 42.24 -14.35 -8.79
N VAL A 656 42.85 -13.89 -9.87
CA VAL A 656 42.68 -14.45 -11.22
C VAL A 656 43.90 -15.31 -11.53
N ILE A 657 43.69 -16.60 -11.79
CA ILE A 657 44.74 -17.55 -12.18
C ILE A 657 44.67 -17.79 -13.70
N ILE A 658 45.79 -17.55 -14.38
CA ILE A 658 45.95 -17.72 -15.83
C ILE A 658 47.27 -18.47 -16.09
N LYS A 659 47.19 -19.71 -16.57
CA LYS A 659 48.30 -20.54 -17.05
C LYS A 659 48.54 -20.39 -18.53
#